data_AF-A0A1J1CC47-F1
#
_entry.id   AF-A0A1J1CC47-F1
#
_cell.length_a   1.000
_cell.length_b   1.000
_cell.length_c   1.000
_cell.angle_alpha   90.00
_cell.angle_beta   90.00
_cell.angle_gamma   90.00
#
_symmetry.space_group_name_H-M   'P 1'
#
loop_
_entity.id
_entity.type
_entity.pdbx_description
1 polymer ?
#
loop_
_entity_poly.entity_id
_entity_poly.type
_entity_poly.pdbx_seq_one_letter_code
_entity_poly.pdbx_strand_id
1 'polypeptide(L)'
;MALPEFQRGYVWNRDQVRGLFDSLYRRHPIGGLLVWVTESRSALYRGDGQLAPGVVKLLLDGQQRMTSIYGVVRGKPPKFFDGNASAFTGLYFHLDQEVFSFYQPLKMKDDPLWIDVSRLMQKGTSGLGEFIARLSAQPELAPRVGEYAGRLSRLIAILDIDLHVEEVTGKDKTIEVVVDIFNRVNSGGTKLSKGDLALAKICTEWPEAREVMKQHLAEWEKAGYHFNLDWLLRSVNTVLTGEAKFQFLHDKTAGEIQDGLKRAVKHINTCLNLISSRLGLDHDRVLFGRFGIPVMVRYLDKRTGLMDEVERDKLLFWFLQAGMWGRFSGSTETYIDQDLEALEGPDGGLDKLIEQLRLWHGGLRVEPGHFTGWSLGARFYPVLYMLTRMGEARDWGTGLPLKANLLGQGSKLEVHHIFPKAKLYDKDKKWRYKKSEVNALANFCLLTKDTNLQISDRLPEEYFPEIEKKHPGALASQWIPMDPELWKIENFLAFLEARKKLLAKAVNERLKELLHGDTRWIEETRVITPTPETVLGGISSEEEEQELEALNAWMEEQGLPKGILSYDFADPETGIQKAVFDLAWPNGIQEELSEPVAILLNEPPEVIALASQARFRCFTSIGEFKEYVRYEILAEEKEKIA
;
A
#
# COMPACT_ATOMS: atom_id res chain seq x y z
N MET A 1 20.47 25.72 12.20
CA MET A 1 19.92 24.39 12.54
C MET A 1 19.80 23.58 11.27
N ALA A 2 20.01 22.28 11.35
CA ALA A 2 19.84 21.36 10.22
C ALA A 2 18.92 20.21 10.64
N LEU A 3 18.34 19.50 9.67
CA LEU A 3 17.53 18.31 9.96
C LEU A 3 18.45 17.09 9.95
N PRO A 4 18.44 16.25 10.99
CA PRO A 4 19.14 14.97 10.95
C PRO A 4 18.62 14.08 9.83
N GLU A 5 19.52 13.30 9.24
CA GLU A 5 19.20 12.41 8.11
C GLU A 5 18.28 11.25 8.50
N PHE A 6 18.40 10.77 9.75
CA PHE A 6 17.58 9.71 10.32
C PHE A 6 16.11 10.07 10.50
N GLN A 7 15.76 11.35 10.45
CA GLN A 7 14.36 11.74 10.49
C GLN A 7 13.66 11.27 9.21
N ARG A 8 12.38 10.93 9.32
CA ARG A 8 11.54 10.57 8.17
C ARG A 8 11.22 11.77 7.27
N GLY A 9 10.60 11.48 6.13
CA GLY A 9 9.99 12.50 5.27
C GLY A 9 8.95 13.37 5.98
N TYR A 10 8.50 14.41 5.30
CA TYR A 10 7.39 15.23 5.76
C TYR A 10 6.07 14.48 5.58
N VAL A 11 5.33 14.33 6.68
CA VAL A 11 4.06 13.57 6.71
C VAL A 11 2.90 14.39 7.24
N TRP A 12 3.12 15.69 7.51
CA TRP A 12 2.04 16.55 7.94
C TRP A 12 1.10 16.87 6.79
N ASN A 13 -0.19 16.93 7.10
CA ASN A 13 -1.24 17.29 6.14
C ASN A 13 -1.63 18.77 6.25
N ARG A 14 -2.55 19.20 5.38
CA ARG A 14 -3.05 20.58 5.33
C ARG A 14 -3.62 21.07 6.65
N ASP A 15 -4.37 20.26 7.36
CA ASP A 15 -5.00 20.68 8.61
C ASP A 15 -4.07 20.77 9.79
N GLN A 16 -3.05 19.92 9.88
CA GLN A 16 -1.97 20.10 10.84
C GLN A 16 -1.25 21.43 10.58
N VAL A 17 -1.04 21.80 9.32
CA VAL A 17 -0.48 23.11 8.95
C VAL A 17 -1.45 24.24 9.31
N ARG A 18 -2.74 24.10 9.01
CA ARG A 18 -3.78 25.09 9.34
C ARG A 18 -3.87 25.32 10.85
N GLY A 19 -3.97 24.25 11.64
CA GLY A 19 -4.05 24.28 13.10
C GLY A 19 -2.79 24.82 13.76
N LEU A 20 -1.62 24.55 13.18
CA LEU A 20 -0.37 25.20 13.60
C LEU A 20 -0.44 26.73 13.40
N PHE A 21 -0.89 27.20 12.23
CA PHE A 21 -1.01 28.63 11.95
C PHE A 21 -2.10 29.32 12.77
N ASP A 22 -3.23 28.65 13.04
CA ASP A 22 -4.25 29.15 13.96
C ASP A 22 -3.68 29.32 15.38
N SER A 23 -2.97 28.29 15.88
CA SER A 23 -2.31 28.33 17.18
C SER A 23 -1.29 29.46 17.27
N LEU A 24 -0.45 29.64 16.24
CA LEU A 24 0.52 30.73 16.17
C LEU A 24 -0.15 32.11 16.16
N TYR A 25 -1.19 32.29 15.35
CA TYR A 25 -1.95 33.55 15.25
C TYR A 25 -2.62 33.92 16.59
N ARG A 26 -3.17 32.93 17.30
CA ARG A 26 -3.80 33.09 18.63
C ARG A 26 -2.81 33.11 19.79
N ARG A 27 -1.50 32.95 19.53
CA ARG A 27 -0.44 32.84 20.55
C ARG A 27 -0.65 31.67 21.51
N HIS A 28 -1.26 30.58 21.05
CA HIS A 28 -1.35 29.33 21.79
C HIS A 28 0.01 28.61 21.81
N PRO A 29 0.37 27.90 22.89
CA PRO A 29 1.59 27.11 22.93
C PRO A 29 1.59 26.01 21.85
N ILE A 30 2.63 25.96 21.04
CA ILE A 30 2.81 24.93 20.00
C ILE A 30 3.89 23.89 20.37
N GLY A 31 4.34 23.88 21.62
CA GLY A 31 5.46 23.07 22.12
C GLY A 31 6.83 23.68 21.85
N GLY A 32 7.85 23.24 22.61
CA GLY A 32 9.26 23.61 22.37
C GLY A 32 9.88 22.85 21.21
N LEU A 33 11.13 23.17 20.88
CA LEU A 33 11.97 22.39 19.96
C LEU A 33 13.00 21.61 20.78
N LEU A 34 13.33 20.40 20.34
CA LEU A 34 14.45 19.64 20.89
C LEU A 34 15.57 19.62 19.85
N VAL A 35 16.77 19.99 20.25
CA VAL A 35 17.93 20.12 19.36
C VAL A 35 19.12 19.36 19.92
N TRP A 36 19.78 18.58 19.07
CA TRP A 36 21.05 17.95 19.39
C TRP A 36 22.21 18.82 18.94
N VAL A 37 23.13 19.08 19.86
CA VAL A 37 24.29 19.92 19.66
C VAL A 37 25.52 19.03 19.53
N THR A 38 26.07 18.94 18.32
CA THR A 38 27.19 18.04 18.00
C THR A 38 28.26 18.74 17.15
N GLU A 39 29.47 18.18 17.06
CA GLU A 39 30.53 18.75 16.23
C GLU A 39 30.18 18.62 14.73
N SER A 40 30.48 19.66 13.96
CA SER A 40 30.24 19.74 12.50
C SER A 40 30.83 18.60 11.69
N ARG A 41 31.92 17.96 12.17
CA ARG A 41 32.56 16.81 11.53
C ARG A 41 31.81 15.49 11.74
N SER A 42 30.96 15.41 12.77
CA SER A 42 30.15 14.23 13.10
C SER A 42 28.65 14.43 12.83
N ALA A 43 28.26 15.58 12.26
CA ALA A 43 26.87 15.94 12.03
C ALA A 43 26.41 15.49 10.64
N LEU A 44 25.42 14.59 10.60
CA LEU A 44 24.74 14.17 9.37
C LEU A 44 23.41 14.87 9.25
N TYR A 45 23.14 15.47 8.10
CA TYR A 45 21.99 16.34 7.91
C TYR A 45 21.49 16.34 6.47
N ARG A 46 20.22 16.72 6.29
CA ARG A 46 19.59 16.81 4.98
C ARG A 46 20.00 18.08 4.21
N GLY A 47 20.53 17.91 2.99
CA GLY A 47 20.79 18.96 1.98
C GLY A 47 22.28 19.29 1.76
N ASP A 48 22.58 20.04 0.68
CA ASP A 48 23.96 20.26 0.18
C ASP A 48 24.68 21.51 0.73
N GLY A 49 24.15 22.15 1.78
CA GLY A 49 24.65 23.44 2.26
C GLY A 49 25.80 23.29 3.27
N GLN A 50 26.95 23.95 3.06
CA GLN A 50 28.08 23.90 4.01
C GLN A 50 27.66 24.30 5.44
N LEU A 51 27.91 23.39 6.39
CA LEU A 51 27.76 23.66 7.82
C LEU A 51 28.82 24.67 8.28
N ALA A 52 28.42 25.59 9.17
CA ALA A 52 29.39 26.47 9.82
C ALA A 52 30.40 25.64 10.64
N PRO A 53 31.72 25.97 10.59
CA PRO A 53 32.72 25.28 11.38
C PRO A 53 32.42 25.35 12.88
N GLY A 54 32.66 24.25 13.60
CA GLY A 54 32.45 24.17 15.06
C GLY A 54 31.29 23.24 15.40
N VAL A 55 30.21 23.81 15.94
CA VAL A 55 29.08 23.06 16.51
C VAL A 55 27.82 23.22 15.65
N VAL A 56 27.16 22.10 15.36
CA VAL A 56 25.92 22.02 14.59
C VAL A 56 24.76 21.67 15.51
N LYS A 57 23.65 22.35 15.28
CA LYS A 57 22.37 22.15 15.95
C LYS A 57 21.44 21.34 15.04
N LEU A 58 21.25 20.06 15.35
CA LEU A 58 20.36 19.13 14.63
C LEU A 58 18.99 19.11 15.29
N LEU A 59 17.93 19.42 14.54
CA LEU A 59 16.57 19.47 15.05
C LEU A 59 16.06 18.04 15.30
N LEU A 60 15.92 17.61 16.55
CA LEU A 60 15.40 16.30 16.92
C LEU A 60 13.88 16.28 16.94
N ASP A 61 13.24 17.28 17.55
CA ASP A 61 11.79 17.42 17.58
C ASP A 61 11.34 18.76 17.02
N GLY A 62 10.18 18.78 16.36
CA GLY A 62 9.60 19.96 15.72
C GLY A 62 9.93 20.10 14.24
N GLN A 63 10.52 19.08 13.61
CA GLN A 63 10.79 19.05 12.16
C GLN A 63 9.56 19.42 11.33
N GLN A 64 8.42 18.78 11.59
CA GLN A 64 7.21 18.96 10.80
C GLN A 64 6.65 20.39 10.99
N ARG A 65 6.66 20.91 12.23
CA ARG A 65 6.27 22.30 12.55
C ARG A 65 7.13 23.32 11.80
N MET A 66 8.45 23.20 11.92
CA MET A 66 9.39 24.13 11.29
C MET A 66 9.35 24.07 9.77
N THR A 67 9.18 22.87 9.19
CA THR A 67 9.04 22.69 7.74
C THR A 67 7.75 23.32 7.22
N SER A 68 6.66 23.22 7.98
CA SER A 68 5.37 23.84 7.64
C SER A 68 5.46 25.36 7.65
N ILE A 69 6.04 25.95 8.71
CA ILE A 69 6.26 27.40 8.80
C ILE A 69 7.14 27.87 7.65
N TYR A 70 8.25 27.18 7.38
CA TYR A 70 9.13 27.48 6.25
C TYR A 70 8.37 27.45 4.93
N GLY A 71 7.59 26.39 4.70
CA GLY A 71 6.84 26.16 3.46
C GLY A 71 5.80 27.24 3.19
N VAL A 72 4.98 27.59 4.18
CA VAL A 72 3.99 28.67 4.06
C VAL A 72 4.68 30.02 3.85
N VAL A 73 5.68 30.36 4.66
CA VAL A 73 6.34 31.68 4.61
C VAL A 73 7.10 31.90 3.30
N ARG A 74 7.75 30.85 2.78
CA ARG A 74 8.49 30.91 1.51
C ARG A 74 7.62 30.61 0.30
N GLY A 75 6.41 30.08 0.49
CA GLY A 75 5.51 29.65 -0.58
C GLY A 75 6.04 28.45 -1.38
N LYS A 76 7.06 27.75 -0.88
CA LYS A 76 7.68 26.59 -1.53
C LYS A 76 8.39 25.69 -0.53
N PRO A 77 8.47 24.37 -0.80
CA PRO A 77 9.23 23.43 0.01
C PRO A 77 10.72 23.81 0.13
N PRO A 78 11.41 23.41 1.22
CA PRO A 78 12.86 23.41 1.25
C PRO A 78 13.42 22.44 0.19
N LYS A 79 14.69 22.63 -0.24
CA LYS A 79 15.27 21.82 -1.32
C LYS A 79 15.32 20.31 -1.03
N PHE A 80 15.49 19.94 0.24
CA PHE A 80 15.56 18.54 0.71
C PHE A 80 14.18 17.97 1.08
N PHE A 81 13.10 18.64 0.67
CA PHE A 81 11.75 18.25 1.04
C PHE A 81 11.36 16.92 0.41
N ASP A 82 10.84 16.04 1.24
CA ASP A 82 10.46 14.67 0.91
C ASP A 82 9.05 14.45 1.45
N GLY A 83 8.03 14.78 0.65
CA GLY A 83 6.62 14.76 1.04
C GLY A 83 5.73 15.51 0.05
N ASN A 84 4.48 15.78 0.42
CA ASN A 84 3.54 16.52 -0.43
C ASN A 84 3.66 18.03 -0.22
N ALA A 85 4.17 18.76 -1.21
CA ALA A 85 4.37 20.21 -1.11
C ALA A 85 3.03 20.97 -1.04
N SER A 86 1.93 20.35 -1.50
CA SER A 86 0.60 20.93 -1.41
C SER A 86 0.02 20.94 0.01
N ALA A 87 0.70 20.33 0.98
CA ALA A 87 0.31 20.36 2.39
C ALA A 87 0.41 21.76 3.03
N PHE A 88 1.25 22.65 2.50
CA PHE A 88 1.42 24.00 3.05
C PHE A 88 1.35 25.12 2.01
N THR A 89 1.15 24.81 0.72
CA THR A 89 0.95 25.84 -0.30
C THR A 89 -0.53 26.22 -0.42
N GLY A 90 -0.79 27.51 -0.67
CA GLY A 90 -2.16 28.00 -0.85
C GLY A 90 -2.94 28.12 0.47
N LEU A 91 -2.28 28.45 1.58
CA LEU A 91 -2.93 28.81 2.84
C LEU A 91 -3.41 30.26 2.78
N TYR A 92 -4.70 30.48 3.07
CA TYR A 92 -5.34 31.79 3.12
C TYR A 92 -5.89 32.06 4.53
N PHE A 93 -6.00 33.34 4.86
CA PHE A 93 -6.61 33.82 6.10
C PHE A 93 -7.78 34.75 5.80
N HIS A 94 -8.95 34.47 6.36
CA HIS A 94 -10.11 35.34 6.22
C HIS A 94 -10.05 36.46 7.26
N LEU A 95 -9.93 37.70 6.80
CA LEU A 95 -9.76 38.86 7.69
C LEU A 95 -10.93 39.08 8.64
N ASP A 96 -12.17 38.84 8.24
CA ASP A 96 -13.31 39.01 9.15
C ASP A 96 -13.47 37.88 10.16
N GLN A 97 -13.59 36.65 9.67
CA GLN A 97 -13.85 35.45 10.47
C GLN A 97 -12.64 35.00 11.31
N GLU A 98 -11.44 35.51 11.01
CA GLU A 98 -10.17 35.12 11.63
C GLU A 98 -9.89 33.61 11.55
N VAL A 99 -10.21 33.01 10.39
CA VAL A 99 -10.00 31.58 10.12
C VAL A 99 -8.98 31.37 9.00
N PHE A 100 -8.16 30.34 9.14
CA PHE A 100 -7.29 29.85 8.08
C PHE A 100 -8.02 28.81 7.24
N SER A 101 -7.77 28.80 5.93
CA SER A 101 -8.28 27.76 5.03
C SER A 101 -7.40 27.66 3.79
N PHE A 102 -7.31 26.48 3.19
CA PHE A 102 -6.61 26.32 1.92
C PHE A 102 -7.48 26.77 0.75
N TYR A 103 -6.86 27.22 -0.33
CA TYR A 103 -7.56 27.84 -1.46
C TYR A 103 -8.68 26.95 -2.03
N GLN A 104 -9.89 27.50 -2.06
CA GLN A 104 -11.08 26.88 -2.64
C GLN A 104 -11.76 27.89 -3.59
N PRO A 105 -11.72 27.68 -4.92
CA PRO A 105 -12.22 28.66 -5.89
C PRO A 105 -13.67 29.09 -5.65
N LEU A 106 -14.55 28.13 -5.32
CA LEU A 106 -15.97 28.40 -5.07
C LEU A 106 -16.21 29.26 -3.82
N LYS A 107 -15.30 29.21 -2.83
CA LYS A 107 -15.43 29.94 -1.55
C LYS A 107 -14.71 31.28 -1.59
N MET A 108 -13.63 31.41 -2.37
CA MET A 108 -12.65 32.50 -2.19
C MET A 108 -12.46 33.42 -3.40
N LYS A 109 -12.88 33.04 -4.62
CA LYS A 109 -12.53 33.79 -5.85
C LYS A 109 -13.02 35.24 -5.83
N ASP A 110 -14.22 35.46 -5.31
CA ASP A 110 -14.89 36.77 -5.35
C ASP A 110 -14.91 37.48 -3.98
N ASP A 111 -14.26 36.91 -2.96
CA ASP A 111 -14.19 37.47 -1.62
C ASP A 111 -12.79 38.05 -1.32
N PRO A 112 -12.66 39.39 -1.25
CA PRO A 112 -11.39 40.08 -1.06
C PRO A 112 -10.83 39.98 0.37
N LEU A 113 -11.60 39.45 1.33
CA LEU A 113 -11.17 39.28 2.72
C LEU A 113 -10.29 38.04 2.90
N TRP A 114 -10.23 37.14 1.91
CA TRP A 114 -9.25 36.06 1.88
C TRP A 114 -7.87 36.56 1.44
N ILE A 115 -6.94 36.50 2.38
CA ILE A 115 -5.56 36.95 2.17
C ILE A 115 -4.64 35.74 2.04
N ASP A 116 -3.92 35.67 0.92
CA ASP A 116 -2.84 34.71 0.73
C ASP A 116 -1.75 34.96 1.78
N VAL A 117 -1.58 34.00 2.70
CA VAL A 117 -0.66 34.11 3.83
C VAL A 117 0.78 34.13 3.34
N SER A 118 1.13 33.30 2.35
CA SER A 118 2.47 33.27 1.76
C SER A 118 2.84 34.61 1.14
N ARG A 119 1.95 35.21 0.36
CA ARG A 119 2.16 36.52 -0.24
C ARG A 119 2.32 37.62 0.81
N LEU A 120 1.51 37.59 1.87
CA LEU A 120 1.63 38.56 2.97
C LEU A 120 2.99 38.42 3.67
N MET A 121 3.39 37.20 4.03
CA MET A 121 4.64 36.91 4.73
C MET A 121 5.87 37.30 3.90
N GLN A 122 5.85 37.05 2.59
CA GLN A 122 6.94 37.41 1.68
C GLN A 122 7.12 38.92 1.54
N LYS A 123 6.02 39.69 1.53
CA LYS A 123 6.09 41.16 1.46
C LYS A 123 6.39 41.81 2.81
N GLY A 124 6.06 41.14 3.91
CA GLY A 124 6.25 41.63 5.27
C GLY A 124 5.54 42.96 5.52
N THR A 125 6.01 43.70 6.53
CA THR A 125 5.42 44.98 6.95
C THR A 125 5.40 46.02 5.82
N SER A 126 6.40 46.01 4.94
CA SER A 126 6.48 46.91 3.78
C SER A 126 5.36 46.69 2.76
N GLY A 127 4.82 45.47 2.69
CA GLY A 127 3.68 45.14 1.80
C GLY A 127 2.31 45.40 2.40
N LEU A 128 2.21 45.68 3.70
CA LEU A 128 0.94 45.86 4.41
C LEU A 128 0.08 46.96 3.77
N GLY A 129 0.72 48.04 3.32
CA GLY A 129 0.05 49.18 2.68
C GLY A 129 -0.70 48.81 1.40
N GLU A 130 -0.21 47.83 0.63
CA GLU A 130 -0.89 47.37 -0.59
C GLU A 130 -2.21 46.66 -0.27
N PHE A 131 -2.20 45.80 0.75
CA PHE A 131 -3.41 45.11 1.20
C PHE A 131 -4.42 46.09 1.78
N ILE A 132 -3.97 47.05 2.59
CA ILE A 132 -4.81 48.11 3.16
C ILE A 132 -5.42 48.99 2.07
N ALA A 133 -4.63 49.42 1.09
CA ALA A 133 -5.11 50.24 -0.01
C ALA A 133 -6.18 49.51 -0.84
N ARG A 134 -5.99 48.20 -1.10
CA ARG A 134 -6.97 47.37 -1.80
C ARG A 134 -8.30 47.27 -1.04
N LEU A 135 -8.25 47.08 0.27
CA LEU A 135 -9.46 47.00 1.11
C LEU A 135 -10.16 48.36 1.23
N SER A 136 -9.39 49.45 1.32
CA SER A 136 -9.92 50.82 1.43
C SER A 136 -10.61 51.31 0.15
N ALA A 137 -10.25 50.74 -1.00
CA ALA A 137 -10.89 51.05 -2.28
C ALA A 137 -12.32 50.49 -2.38
N GLN A 138 -12.73 49.62 -1.46
CA GLN A 138 -14.07 49.05 -1.42
C GLN A 138 -14.93 49.77 -0.37
N PRO A 139 -15.99 50.50 -0.76
CA PRO A 139 -16.79 51.32 0.15
C PRO A 139 -17.36 50.54 1.35
N GLU A 140 -17.74 49.28 1.12
CA GLU A 140 -18.33 48.40 2.12
C GLU A 140 -17.33 47.83 3.14
N LEU A 141 -16.03 47.82 2.83
CA LEU A 141 -14.98 47.38 3.75
C LEU A 141 -14.27 48.55 4.44
N ALA A 142 -14.32 49.75 3.86
CA ALA A 142 -13.67 50.96 4.35
C ALA A 142 -13.86 51.23 5.87
N PRO A 143 -15.07 51.04 6.46
CA PRO A 143 -15.26 51.27 7.90
C PRO A 143 -14.44 50.35 8.82
N ARG A 144 -14.04 49.16 8.33
CA ARG A 144 -13.35 48.12 9.12
C ARG A 144 -11.87 47.96 8.75
N VAL A 145 -11.34 48.80 7.86
CA VAL A 145 -9.94 48.74 7.41
C VAL A 145 -8.94 48.79 8.57
N GLY A 146 -9.21 49.61 9.60
CA GLY A 146 -8.34 49.70 10.79
C GLY A 146 -8.25 48.36 11.55
N GLU A 147 -9.38 47.65 11.68
CA GLU A 147 -9.45 46.33 12.30
C GLU A 147 -8.65 45.31 11.46
N TYR A 148 -8.85 45.31 10.14
CA TYR A 148 -8.14 44.44 9.22
C TYR A 148 -6.63 44.71 9.20
N ALA A 149 -6.19 45.97 9.28
CA ALA A 149 -4.79 46.32 9.41
C ALA A 149 -4.15 45.73 10.67
N GLY A 150 -4.88 45.75 11.80
CA GLY A 150 -4.45 45.09 13.04
C GLY A 150 -4.29 43.58 12.89
N ARG A 151 -5.24 42.91 12.22
CA ARG A 151 -5.19 41.46 11.96
C ARG A 151 -4.04 41.07 11.02
N LEU A 152 -3.83 41.82 9.95
CA LEU A 152 -2.67 41.66 9.05
C LEU A 152 -1.35 41.83 9.80
N SER A 153 -1.25 42.82 10.68
CA SER A 153 -0.06 43.03 11.51
C SER A 153 0.18 41.86 12.46
N ARG A 154 -0.89 41.30 13.04
CA ARG A 154 -0.80 40.10 13.90
C ARG A 154 -0.34 38.86 13.14
N LEU A 155 -0.79 38.67 11.89
CA LEU A 155 -0.30 37.59 11.02
C LEU A 155 1.20 37.70 10.78
N ILE A 156 1.70 38.89 10.40
CA ILE A 156 3.14 39.10 10.15
C ILE A 156 3.96 38.81 11.42
N ALA A 157 3.44 39.22 12.59
CA ALA A 157 4.09 39.03 13.88
C ALA A 157 4.17 37.56 14.34
N ILE A 158 3.64 36.59 13.59
CA ILE A 158 3.88 35.15 13.81
C ILE A 158 5.38 34.83 13.70
N LEU A 159 6.11 35.53 12.82
CA LEU A 159 7.55 35.31 12.63
C LEU A 159 8.40 35.82 13.81
N ASP A 160 7.82 36.65 14.67
CA ASP A 160 8.46 37.19 15.88
C ASP A 160 8.18 36.32 17.11
N ILE A 161 7.56 35.14 16.94
CA ILE A 161 7.33 34.20 18.06
C ILE A 161 8.64 33.49 18.40
N ASP A 162 9.10 33.70 19.64
CA ASP A 162 10.20 32.96 20.22
C ASP A 162 9.73 31.56 20.69
N LEU A 163 10.41 30.52 20.21
CA LEU A 163 10.19 29.14 20.63
C LEU A 163 11.28 28.70 21.60
N HIS A 164 10.88 28.07 22.71
CA HIS A 164 11.83 27.45 23.64
C HIS A 164 12.57 26.31 22.93
N VAL A 165 13.91 26.31 23.00
CA VAL A 165 14.77 25.28 22.41
C VAL A 165 15.52 24.58 23.54
N GLU A 166 15.22 23.31 23.73
CA GLU A 166 15.93 22.44 24.66
C GLU A 166 17.12 21.79 23.93
N GLU A 167 18.31 21.89 24.50
CA GLU A 167 19.55 21.41 23.87
C GLU A 167 20.05 20.12 24.53
N VAL A 168 20.09 19.04 23.73
CA VAL A 168 20.80 17.81 24.08
C VAL A 168 22.28 18.01 23.76
N THR A 169 23.11 18.06 24.80
CA THR A 169 24.56 18.29 24.72
C THR A 169 25.30 17.19 25.50
N GLY A 170 26.57 16.96 25.16
CA GLY A 170 27.45 16.01 25.86
C GLY A 170 28.12 15.03 24.89
N LYS A 171 29.39 14.69 25.15
CA LYS A 171 30.15 13.74 24.31
C LYS A 171 29.58 12.31 24.36
N ASP A 172 28.83 12.00 25.41
CA ASP A 172 28.12 10.74 25.64
C ASP A 172 26.78 10.65 24.89
N LYS A 173 26.32 11.75 24.28
CA LYS A 173 25.08 11.79 23.48
C LYS A 173 25.36 11.32 22.06
N THR A 174 25.59 10.01 21.92
CA THR A 174 25.71 9.32 20.64
C THR A 174 24.38 9.35 19.88
N ILE A 175 24.42 9.03 18.58
CA ILE A 175 23.21 8.95 17.74
C ILE A 175 22.19 7.96 18.33
N GLU A 176 22.65 6.83 18.88
CA GLU A 176 21.77 5.84 19.53
C GLU A 176 21.00 6.44 20.71
N VAL A 177 21.71 7.14 21.61
CA VAL A 177 21.08 7.82 22.75
C VAL A 177 20.11 8.91 22.28
N VAL A 178 20.45 9.61 21.21
CA VAL A 178 19.63 10.68 20.63
C VAL A 178 18.34 10.12 20.00
N VAL A 179 18.42 8.99 19.31
CA VAL A 179 17.27 8.28 18.75
C VAL A 179 16.36 7.75 19.86
N ASP A 180 16.93 7.24 20.95
CA ASP A 180 16.16 6.81 22.13
C ASP A 180 15.45 7.99 22.82
N ILE A 181 16.15 9.11 22.99
CA ILE A 181 15.55 10.35 23.52
C ILE A 181 14.41 10.80 22.61
N PHE A 182 14.62 10.81 21.29
CA PHE A 182 13.60 11.15 20.31
C PHE A 182 12.35 10.27 20.48
N ASN A 183 12.51 8.95 20.57
CA ASN A 183 11.40 8.01 20.71
C ASN A 183 10.61 8.20 22.01
N ARG A 184 11.30 8.49 23.12
CA ARG A 184 10.66 8.74 24.42
C ARG A 184 9.87 10.06 24.43
N VAL A 185 10.44 11.11 23.85
CA VAL A 185 9.80 12.43 23.76
C VAL A 185 8.62 12.39 22.78
N ASN A 186 8.73 11.63 21.70
CA ASN A 186 7.66 11.43 20.70
C ASN A 186 6.67 10.32 21.05
N SER A 187 6.61 9.85 22.29
CA SER A 187 5.70 8.77 22.70
C SER A 187 4.19 9.09 22.55
N GLY A 188 3.83 10.38 22.46
CA GLY A 188 2.49 10.86 22.09
C GLY A 188 2.34 11.38 20.65
N GLY A 189 3.42 11.34 19.85
CA GLY A 189 3.46 11.74 18.43
C GLY A 189 3.76 10.55 17.53
N THR A 190 3.94 10.78 16.22
CA THR A 190 4.13 9.68 15.26
C THR A 190 5.48 8.96 15.47
N LYS A 191 5.48 7.70 15.92
CA LYS A 191 6.67 6.85 16.15
C LYS A 191 7.41 6.52 14.84
N LEU A 192 8.71 6.26 14.95
CA LEU A 192 9.52 5.68 13.86
C LEU A 192 9.30 4.16 13.86
N SER A 193 9.11 3.56 12.69
CA SER A 193 9.06 2.10 12.55
C SER A 193 10.41 1.47 12.91
N LYS A 194 10.45 0.16 13.20
CA LYS A 194 11.73 -0.56 13.38
C LYS A 194 12.63 -0.44 12.13
N GLY A 195 12.04 -0.46 10.93
CA GLY A 195 12.76 -0.24 9.67
C GLY A 195 13.33 1.17 9.56
N ASP A 196 12.60 2.20 9.99
CA ASP A 196 13.10 3.58 10.01
C ASP A 196 14.28 3.74 10.98
N LEU A 197 14.24 3.08 12.14
CA LEU A 197 15.34 3.10 13.11
C LEU A 197 16.59 2.40 12.56
N ALA A 198 16.41 1.27 11.89
CA ALA A 198 17.50 0.59 11.23
C ALA A 198 18.10 1.47 10.11
N LEU A 199 17.26 2.01 9.22
CA LEU A 199 17.69 2.90 8.14
C LEU A 199 18.38 4.17 8.66
N ALA A 200 17.89 4.74 9.75
CA ALA A 200 18.50 5.86 10.45
C ALA A 200 19.95 5.59 10.86
N LYS A 201 20.21 4.41 11.44
CA LYS A 201 21.56 4.00 11.82
C LYS A 201 22.43 3.77 10.59
N ILE A 202 21.88 3.20 9.51
CA ILE A 202 22.60 3.04 8.24
C ILE A 202 23.03 4.38 7.66
N CYS A 203 22.12 5.36 7.68
CA CYS A 203 22.41 6.72 7.20
C CYS A 203 23.55 7.40 8.01
N THR A 204 23.88 6.87 9.19
CA THR A 204 25.02 7.38 9.97
C THR A 204 26.37 7.12 9.29
N GLU A 205 26.50 5.99 8.60
CA GLU A 205 27.73 5.62 7.90
C GLU A 205 27.60 5.80 6.38
N TRP A 206 26.37 5.75 5.86
CA TRP A 206 26.06 5.89 4.46
C TRP A 206 24.87 6.85 4.25
N PRO A 207 25.11 8.17 4.20
CA PRO A 207 24.06 9.19 4.09
C PRO A 207 23.08 8.95 2.93
N GLU A 208 23.62 8.59 1.76
CA GLU A 208 22.82 8.44 0.54
C GLU A 208 21.95 7.16 0.51
N ALA A 209 22.00 6.31 1.53
CA ALA A 209 21.31 5.02 1.58
C ALA A 209 19.81 5.11 1.23
N ARG A 210 19.12 6.10 1.83
CA ARG A 210 17.68 6.28 1.62
C ARG A 210 17.33 6.63 0.18
N GLU A 211 18.06 7.57 -0.40
CA GLU A 211 17.80 8.03 -1.77
C GLU A 211 18.12 6.93 -2.79
N VAL A 212 19.17 6.16 -2.57
CA VAL A 212 19.50 4.99 -3.41
C VAL A 212 18.41 3.92 -3.33
N MET A 213 17.91 3.60 -2.13
CA MET A 213 16.79 2.65 -1.98
C MET A 213 15.52 3.13 -2.68
N LYS A 214 15.19 4.43 -2.57
CA LYS A 214 14.03 5.01 -3.26
C LYS A 214 14.14 4.96 -4.79
N GLN A 215 15.34 5.11 -5.34
CA GLN A 215 15.55 4.98 -6.78
C GLN A 215 15.13 3.59 -7.28
N HIS A 216 15.50 2.53 -6.56
CA HIS A 216 15.07 1.16 -6.90
C HIS A 216 13.56 0.95 -6.73
N LEU A 217 12.94 1.51 -5.68
CA LEU A 217 11.48 1.46 -5.53
C LEU A 217 10.77 2.12 -6.73
N ALA A 218 11.25 3.27 -7.20
CA ALA A 218 10.70 3.95 -8.37
C ALA A 218 10.94 3.20 -9.69
N GLU A 219 12.02 2.41 -9.79
CA GLU A 219 12.25 1.50 -10.92
C GLU A 219 11.20 0.38 -10.97
N TRP A 220 10.88 -0.23 -9.82
CA TRP A 220 9.84 -1.25 -9.72
C TRP A 220 8.44 -0.70 -9.92
N GLU A 221 8.16 0.52 -9.45
CA GLU A 221 6.88 1.20 -9.68
C GLU A 221 6.62 1.40 -11.18
N LYS A 222 7.63 1.84 -11.94
CA LYS A 222 7.55 1.94 -13.41
C LYS A 222 7.32 0.59 -14.10
N ALA A 223 7.76 -0.50 -13.48
CA ALA A 223 7.54 -1.86 -13.95
C ALA A 223 6.18 -2.45 -13.48
N GLY A 224 5.37 -1.69 -12.74
CA GLY A 224 4.04 -2.10 -12.29
C GLY A 224 4.01 -2.79 -10.92
N TYR A 225 5.08 -2.73 -10.13
CA TYR A 225 5.18 -3.31 -8.79
C TYR A 225 5.32 -2.22 -7.72
N HIS A 226 4.56 -2.33 -6.61
CA HIS A 226 4.57 -1.31 -5.56
C HIS A 226 5.13 -1.89 -4.25
N PHE A 227 6.28 -1.36 -3.84
CA PHE A 227 6.96 -1.73 -2.59
C PHE A 227 7.29 -0.50 -1.75
N ASN A 228 7.63 -0.70 -0.48
CA ASN A 228 8.02 0.37 0.45
C ASN A 228 9.45 0.13 0.99
N LEU A 229 10.00 1.14 1.69
CA LEU A 229 11.36 1.09 2.24
C LEU A 229 11.53 -0.04 3.25
N ASP A 230 10.54 -0.32 4.10
CA ASP A 230 10.60 -1.40 5.10
C ASP A 230 10.74 -2.78 4.41
N TRP A 231 9.93 -3.04 3.38
CA TRP A 231 9.99 -4.28 2.61
C TRP A 231 11.35 -4.48 1.92
N LEU A 232 11.89 -3.41 1.31
CA LEU A 232 13.21 -3.45 0.68
C LEU A 232 14.30 -3.68 1.73
N LEU A 233 14.28 -2.92 2.82
CA LEU A 233 15.24 -3.05 3.91
C LEU A 233 15.19 -4.45 4.52
N ARG A 234 14.02 -5.07 4.61
CA ARG A 234 13.86 -6.45 5.08
C ARG A 234 14.55 -7.42 4.12
N SER A 235 14.42 -7.23 2.81
CA SER A 235 15.12 -8.05 1.82
C SER A 235 16.65 -7.88 1.89
N VAL A 236 17.14 -6.66 2.18
CA VAL A 236 18.57 -6.42 2.45
C VAL A 236 19.00 -7.12 3.74
N ASN A 237 18.17 -7.08 4.78
CA ASN A 237 18.45 -7.71 6.06
C ASN A 237 18.58 -9.23 5.90
N THR A 238 17.64 -9.90 5.21
CA THR A 238 17.73 -11.35 5.01
C THR A 238 19.01 -11.75 4.26
N VAL A 239 19.48 -10.95 3.32
CA VAL A 239 20.77 -11.14 2.63
C VAL A 239 21.96 -11.00 3.57
N LEU A 240 21.95 -10.04 4.49
CA LEU A 240 23.09 -9.74 5.36
C LEU A 240 23.17 -10.61 6.62
N THR A 241 22.02 -10.88 7.23
CA THR A 241 21.93 -11.51 8.56
C THR A 241 21.34 -12.92 8.48
N GLY A 242 20.49 -13.20 7.49
CA GLY A 242 19.70 -14.43 7.46
C GLY A 242 18.43 -14.37 8.30
N GLU A 243 18.06 -13.17 8.78
CA GLU A 243 16.87 -12.97 9.60
C GLU A 243 15.99 -11.85 9.03
N ALA A 244 14.69 -11.91 9.29
CA ALA A 244 13.75 -10.87 8.94
C ALA A 244 13.83 -9.69 9.93
N LYS A 245 14.06 -9.98 11.21
CA LYS A 245 14.12 -8.97 12.28
C LYS A 245 15.37 -8.12 12.16
N PHE A 246 15.24 -6.81 12.31
CA PHE A 246 16.35 -5.85 12.21
C PHE A 246 17.31 -5.87 13.42
N GLN A 247 17.39 -6.98 14.16
CA GLN A 247 18.19 -7.09 15.38
C GLN A 247 19.68 -6.95 15.12
N PHE A 248 20.21 -7.47 14.01
CA PHE A 248 21.65 -7.49 13.74
C PHE A 248 22.10 -6.58 12.59
N LEU A 249 21.16 -5.90 11.93
CA LEU A 249 21.48 -5.03 10.80
C LEU A 249 22.37 -3.86 11.21
N HIS A 250 22.25 -3.44 12.46
CA HIS A 250 23.00 -2.33 13.03
C HIS A 250 24.47 -2.63 13.35
N ASP A 251 24.86 -3.90 13.28
CA ASP A 251 26.24 -4.35 13.48
C ASP A 251 27.01 -4.41 12.14
N LYS A 252 26.36 -4.10 11.03
CA LYS A 252 26.94 -4.12 9.68
C LYS A 252 27.50 -2.75 9.30
N THR A 253 28.66 -2.77 8.66
CA THR A 253 29.30 -1.57 8.12
C THR A 253 28.56 -1.03 6.90
N ALA A 254 28.69 0.27 6.61
CA ALA A 254 28.16 0.85 5.37
C ALA A 254 28.53 0.07 4.09
N GLY A 255 29.77 -0.40 3.98
CA GLY A 255 30.25 -1.16 2.83
C GLY A 255 29.54 -2.51 2.66
N GLU A 256 29.33 -3.23 3.77
CA GLU A 256 28.54 -4.47 3.76
C GLU A 256 27.09 -4.21 3.36
N ILE A 257 26.49 -3.12 3.84
CA ILE A 257 25.10 -2.79 3.55
C ILE A 257 24.91 -2.38 2.08
N GLN A 258 25.86 -1.61 1.51
CA GLN A 258 25.86 -1.27 0.09
C GLN A 258 25.97 -2.53 -0.80
N ASP A 259 26.85 -3.45 -0.43
CA ASP A 259 26.98 -4.73 -1.13
C ASP A 259 25.72 -5.59 -0.99
N GLY A 260 25.18 -5.69 0.23
CA GLY A 260 23.93 -6.38 0.54
C GLY A 260 22.75 -5.81 -0.25
N LEU A 261 22.64 -4.49 -0.39
CA LEU A 261 21.60 -3.86 -1.21
C LEU A 261 21.76 -4.23 -2.68
N LYS A 262 22.98 -4.17 -3.24
CA LYS A 262 23.23 -4.56 -4.64
C LYS A 262 22.83 -6.01 -4.89
N ARG A 263 23.18 -6.93 -3.98
CA ARG A 263 22.81 -8.35 -4.07
C ARG A 263 21.30 -8.53 -3.93
N ALA A 264 20.68 -7.91 -2.94
CA ALA A 264 19.23 -7.95 -2.74
C ALA A 264 18.46 -7.45 -3.96
N VAL A 265 18.79 -6.27 -4.51
CA VAL A 265 18.14 -5.71 -5.71
C VAL A 265 18.30 -6.64 -6.92
N LYS A 266 19.50 -7.18 -7.15
CA LYS A 266 19.76 -8.15 -8.22
C LYS A 266 18.86 -9.39 -8.07
N HIS A 267 18.74 -9.93 -6.86
CA HIS A 267 17.93 -11.11 -6.60
C HIS A 267 16.43 -10.82 -6.60
N ILE A 268 15.98 -9.65 -6.15
CA ILE A 268 14.59 -9.19 -6.29
C ILE A 268 14.22 -9.13 -7.76
N ASN A 269 15.05 -8.49 -8.60
CA ASN A 269 14.82 -8.45 -10.05
C ASN A 269 14.77 -9.86 -10.66
N THR A 270 15.61 -10.78 -10.16
CA THR A 270 15.57 -12.18 -10.59
C THR A 270 14.25 -12.84 -10.19
N CYS A 271 13.80 -12.70 -8.93
CA CYS A 271 12.52 -13.22 -8.46
C CYS A 271 11.34 -12.67 -9.26
N LEU A 272 11.27 -11.35 -9.46
CA LEU A 272 10.20 -10.72 -10.23
C LEU A 272 10.19 -11.21 -11.68
N ASN A 273 11.35 -11.35 -12.31
CA ASN A 273 11.45 -11.91 -13.66
C ASN A 273 11.02 -13.38 -13.71
N LEU A 274 11.40 -14.20 -12.73
CA LEU A 274 10.98 -15.60 -12.66
C LEU A 274 9.46 -15.72 -12.48
N ILE A 275 8.90 -14.95 -11.54
CA ILE A 275 7.46 -14.92 -11.24
C ILE A 275 6.68 -14.44 -12.48
N SER A 276 7.08 -13.32 -13.08
CA SER A 276 6.42 -12.77 -14.26
C SER A 276 6.54 -13.69 -15.49
N SER A 277 7.74 -14.18 -15.81
CA SER A 277 7.96 -14.96 -17.04
C SER A 277 7.45 -16.39 -16.97
N ARG A 278 7.56 -17.05 -15.81
CA ARG A 278 7.18 -18.46 -15.65
C ARG A 278 5.75 -18.64 -15.17
N LEU A 279 5.28 -17.80 -14.26
CA LEU A 279 3.93 -17.88 -13.68
C LEU A 279 2.96 -16.90 -14.35
N GLY A 280 3.47 -15.90 -15.07
CA GLY A 280 2.65 -14.87 -15.69
C GLY A 280 2.19 -13.79 -14.73
N LEU A 281 2.57 -13.82 -13.45
CA LEU A 281 2.19 -12.82 -12.44
C LEU A 281 3.08 -11.58 -12.59
N ASP A 282 2.60 -10.59 -13.34
CA ASP A 282 3.43 -9.57 -13.97
C ASP A 282 3.24 -8.13 -13.45
N HIS A 283 2.40 -7.93 -12.43
CA HIS A 283 2.16 -6.63 -11.81
C HIS A 283 1.61 -6.78 -10.37
N ASP A 284 1.57 -5.68 -9.62
CA ASP A 284 1.28 -5.66 -8.18
C ASP A 284 -0.04 -6.36 -7.79
N ARG A 285 -1.12 -6.14 -8.57
CA ARG A 285 -2.47 -6.67 -8.28
C ARG A 285 -2.56 -8.20 -8.32
N VAL A 286 -1.68 -8.85 -9.09
CA VAL A 286 -1.62 -10.32 -9.19
C VAL A 286 -0.41 -10.89 -8.45
N LEU A 287 0.43 -10.04 -7.85
CA LEU A 287 1.58 -10.47 -7.06
C LEU A 287 1.17 -10.73 -5.60
N PHE A 288 0.61 -11.91 -5.35
CA PHE A 288 0.38 -12.38 -3.99
C PHE A 288 1.68 -12.80 -3.28
N GLY A 289 1.63 -13.03 -1.97
CA GLY A 289 2.77 -13.60 -1.23
C GLY A 289 4.04 -12.75 -1.29
N ARG A 290 3.93 -11.41 -1.41
CA ARG A 290 5.07 -10.47 -1.59
C ARG A 290 6.22 -10.63 -0.58
N PHE A 291 5.92 -11.12 0.63
CA PHE A 291 6.91 -11.37 1.69
C PHE A 291 7.63 -12.72 1.56
N GLY A 292 7.23 -13.58 0.62
CA GLY A 292 8.02 -14.73 0.18
C GLY A 292 9.25 -14.31 -0.64
N ILE A 293 9.24 -13.13 -1.25
CA ILE A 293 10.37 -12.63 -2.05
C ILE A 293 11.63 -12.45 -1.18
N PRO A 294 11.61 -11.83 0.02
CA PRO A 294 12.76 -11.82 0.94
C PRO A 294 13.39 -13.19 1.22
N VAL A 295 12.57 -14.25 1.31
CA VAL A 295 13.04 -15.65 1.49
C VAL A 295 13.71 -16.15 0.21
N MET A 296 13.07 -15.97 -0.95
CA MET A 296 13.65 -16.33 -2.25
C MET A 296 14.96 -15.57 -2.52
N VAL A 297 15.03 -14.31 -2.13
CA VAL A 297 16.21 -13.45 -2.28
C VAL A 297 17.38 -14.02 -1.49
N ARG A 298 17.17 -14.40 -0.23
CA ARG A 298 18.19 -15.06 0.59
C ARG A 298 18.59 -16.41 0.01
N TYR A 299 17.63 -17.20 -0.48
CA TYR A 299 17.93 -18.46 -1.16
C TYR A 299 18.87 -18.25 -2.35
N LEU A 300 18.52 -17.32 -3.25
CA LEU A 300 19.33 -17.01 -4.43
C LEU A 300 20.72 -16.48 -4.08
N ASP A 301 20.82 -15.71 -3.00
CA ASP A 301 22.05 -15.11 -2.53
C ASP A 301 23.05 -16.13 -1.96
N LYS A 302 22.54 -17.17 -1.30
CA LYS A 302 23.37 -18.27 -0.76
C LYS A 302 23.80 -19.29 -1.80
N ARG A 303 23.15 -19.31 -2.96
CA ARG A 303 23.46 -20.28 -4.01
C ARG A 303 24.76 -19.97 -4.72
N THR A 304 25.47 -21.03 -5.05
CA THR A 304 26.62 -20.99 -5.96
C THR A 304 26.20 -21.53 -7.33
N GLY A 305 26.34 -20.71 -8.36
CA GLY A 305 26.01 -21.09 -9.74
C GLY A 305 24.57 -20.83 -10.18
N LEU A 306 24.29 -21.19 -11.44
CA LEU A 306 22.99 -20.97 -12.06
C LEU A 306 21.95 -21.96 -11.50
N MET A 307 20.68 -21.54 -11.50
CA MET A 307 19.56 -22.41 -11.16
C MET A 307 19.16 -23.22 -12.38
N ASP A 308 19.04 -24.54 -12.22
CA ASP A 308 18.43 -25.37 -13.25
C ASP A 308 16.90 -25.19 -13.26
N GLU A 309 16.24 -25.78 -14.26
CA GLU A 309 14.79 -25.64 -14.40
C GLU A 309 13.99 -26.33 -13.29
N VAL A 310 14.53 -27.41 -12.72
CA VAL A 310 13.86 -28.21 -11.69
C VAL A 310 13.85 -27.44 -10.39
N GLU A 311 14.99 -26.90 -9.99
CA GLU A 311 15.14 -26.10 -8.79
C GLU A 311 14.37 -24.78 -8.89
N ARG A 312 14.42 -24.11 -10.05
CA ARG A 312 13.65 -22.88 -10.33
C ARG A 312 12.16 -23.12 -10.16
N ASP A 313 11.64 -24.16 -10.80
CA ASP A 313 10.21 -24.42 -10.77
C ASP A 313 9.76 -24.93 -9.38
N LYS A 314 10.64 -25.62 -8.64
CA LYS A 314 10.38 -26.01 -7.25
C LYS A 314 10.32 -24.80 -6.30
N LEU A 315 11.19 -23.80 -6.47
CA LEU A 315 11.12 -22.54 -5.73
C LEU A 315 9.83 -21.78 -6.05
N LEU A 316 9.43 -21.74 -7.32
CA LEU A 316 8.17 -21.11 -7.75
C LEU A 316 6.94 -21.89 -7.24
N PHE A 317 7.01 -23.21 -7.17
CA PHE A 317 5.98 -24.03 -6.54
C PHE A 317 5.81 -23.64 -5.06
N TRP A 318 6.90 -23.51 -4.31
CA TRP A 318 6.83 -23.03 -2.93
C TRP A 318 6.22 -21.63 -2.84
N PHE A 319 6.65 -20.69 -3.69
CA PHE A 319 6.12 -19.32 -3.72
C PHE A 319 4.61 -19.30 -3.98
N LEU A 320 4.12 -20.09 -4.95
CA LEU A 320 2.69 -20.22 -5.23
C LEU A 320 1.93 -20.77 -4.04
N GLN A 321 2.43 -21.84 -3.41
CA GLN A 321 1.79 -22.45 -2.24
C GLN A 321 1.75 -21.45 -1.07
N ALA A 322 2.84 -20.74 -0.79
CA ALA A 322 2.88 -19.72 0.25
C ALA A 322 1.88 -18.58 -0.01
N GLY A 323 1.72 -18.16 -1.28
CA GLY A 323 0.74 -17.17 -1.71
C GLY A 323 -0.71 -17.66 -1.59
N MET A 324 -1.02 -18.84 -2.15
CA MET A 324 -2.37 -19.45 -2.14
C MET A 324 -2.93 -19.64 -0.73
N TRP A 325 -2.05 -19.91 0.23
CA TRP A 325 -2.43 -20.18 1.61
C TRP A 325 -2.22 -19.00 2.55
N GLY A 326 -1.81 -17.84 2.05
CA GLY A 326 -1.64 -16.62 2.85
C GLY A 326 -0.59 -16.76 3.94
N ARG A 327 0.52 -17.46 3.66
CA ARG A 327 1.62 -17.70 4.61
C ARG A 327 2.10 -16.43 5.31
N PHE A 328 2.05 -15.29 4.63
CA PHE A 328 2.58 -14.00 5.11
C PHE A 328 1.51 -12.92 5.33
N SER A 329 0.22 -13.26 5.45
CA SER A 329 -0.81 -12.25 5.77
C SER A 329 -0.93 -11.95 7.27
N GLY A 330 -0.33 -12.78 8.14
CA GLY A 330 -0.26 -12.58 9.58
C GLY A 330 1.15 -12.18 10.07
N SER A 331 1.72 -13.00 10.96
CA SER A 331 3.03 -12.83 11.62
C SER A 331 4.22 -12.91 10.66
N THR A 332 4.33 -11.92 9.77
CA THR A 332 5.26 -11.89 8.63
C THR A 332 6.71 -12.15 9.03
N GLU A 333 7.22 -11.43 10.04
CA GLU A 333 8.62 -11.59 10.49
C GLU A 333 8.91 -13.01 10.97
N THR A 334 8.04 -13.55 11.83
CA THR A 334 8.17 -14.91 12.38
C THR A 334 8.20 -15.96 11.29
N TYR A 335 7.35 -15.82 10.27
CA TYR A 335 7.24 -16.79 9.20
C TYR A 335 8.38 -16.69 8.19
N ILE A 336 8.88 -15.49 7.91
CA ILE A 336 10.13 -15.34 7.17
C ILE A 336 11.28 -16.00 7.95
N ASP A 337 11.45 -15.72 9.24
CA ASP A 337 12.53 -16.32 10.06
C ASP A 337 12.47 -17.86 10.04
N GLN A 338 11.28 -18.45 10.23
CA GLN A 338 11.09 -19.90 10.13
C GLN A 338 11.47 -20.44 8.75
N ASP A 339 11.04 -19.76 7.68
CA ASP A 339 11.28 -20.23 6.31
C ASP A 339 12.76 -20.06 5.92
N LEU A 340 13.46 -19.06 6.45
CA LEU A 340 14.91 -18.91 6.33
C LEU A 340 15.66 -20.03 7.08
N GLU A 341 15.23 -20.39 8.28
CA GLU A 341 15.79 -21.52 9.03
C GLU A 341 15.61 -22.86 8.28
N ALA A 342 14.49 -23.04 7.56
CA ALA A 342 14.27 -24.22 6.73
C ALA A 342 15.22 -24.31 5.52
N LEU A 343 15.67 -23.17 5.01
CA LEU A 343 16.67 -23.11 3.93
C LEU A 343 18.09 -23.35 4.43
N GLU A 344 18.36 -23.10 5.70
CA GLU A 344 19.70 -23.19 6.29
C GLU A 344 19.96 -24.54 7.00
N GLY A 345 21.24 -24.89 7.15
CA GLY A 345 21.71 -26.13 7.78
C GLY A 345 22.07 -27.28 6.82
N PRO A 346 22.64 -28.39 7.33
CA PRO A 346 23.14 -29.51 6.53
C PRO A 346 22.05 -30.22 5.69
N ASP A 347 20.83 -30.26 6.23
CA ASP A 347 19.65 -30.83 5.59
C ASP A 347 18.65 -29.75 5.11
N GLY A 348 19.13 -28.49 5.02
CA GLY A 348 18.34 -27.34 4.57
C GLY A 348 18.14 -27.33 3.05
N GLY A 349 17.12 -26.59 2.59
CA GLY A 349 16.86 -26.41 1.16
C GLY A 349 15.37 -26.41 0.82
N LEU A 350 15.06 -26.46 -0.48
CA LEU A 350 13.68 -26.32 -0.97
C LEU A 350 12.75 -27.42 -0.47
N ASP A 351 13.23 -28.66 -0.32
CA ASP A 351 12.42 -29.76 0.18
C ASP A 351 11.97 -29.51 1.63
N LYS A 352 12.89 -29.06 2.49
CA LYS A 352 12.58 -28.74 3.88
C LYS A 352 11.67 -27.52 4.00
N LEU A 353 11.88 -26.52 3.12
CA LEU A 353 11.02 -25.34 3.02
C LEU A 353 9.58 -25.70 2.60
N ILE A 354 9.40 -26.62 1.64
CA ILE A 354 8.08 -27.12 1.22
C ILE A 354 7.46 -28.00 2.32
N GLU A 355 8.25 -28.87 2.96
CA GLU A 355 7.75 -29.69 4.08
C GLU A 355 7.28 -28.83 5.24
N GLN A 356 7.97 -27.74 5.57
CA GLN A 356 7.53 -26.79 6.58
C GLN A 356 6.18 -26.15 6.23
N LEU A 357 6.01 -25.76 4.97
CA LEU A 357 4.74 -25.22 4.48
C LEU A 357 3.61 -26.24 4.56
N ARG A 358 3.89 -27.50 4.20
CA ARG A 358 2.98 -28.64 4.33
C ARG A 358 2.63 -28.93 5.79
N LEU A 359 3.58 -28.87 6.72
CA LEU A 359 3.31 -29.09 8.14
C LEU A 359 2.44 -27.97 8.73
N TRP A 360 2.60 -26.74 8.23
CA TRP A 360 1.82 -25.59 8.65
C TRP A 360 0.38 -25.61 8.12
N HIS A 361 0.19 -25.81 6.81
CA HIS A 361 -1.15 -25.78 6.19
C HIS A 361 -1.84 -27.15 6.15
N GLY A 362 -1.07 -28.22 6.02
CA GLY A 362 -1.53 -29.57 5.70
C GLY A 362 -1.39 -29.88 4.20
N GLY A 363 -2.54 -30.04 3.55
CA GLY A 363 -2.67 -30.30 2.11
C GLY A 363 -1.92 -29.30 1.23
N LEU A 364 -1.12 -29.75 0.26
CA LEU A 364 -0.63 -28.87 -0.83
C LEU A 364 -1.41 -29.07 -2.15
N ARG A 365 -2.42 -29.94 -2.11
CA ARG A 365 -3.34 -30.17 -3.23
C ARG A 365 -4.44 -29.12 -3.23
N VAL A 366 -4.71 -28.56 -4.41
CA VAL A 366 -5.83 -27.64 -4.59
C VAL A 366 -7.14 -28.43 -4.79
N GLU A 367 -8.18 -28.08 -4.05
CA GLU A 367 -9.49 -28.70 -4.15
C GLU A 367 -10.54 -27.75 -4.74
N PRO A 368 -11.66 -28.26 -5.29
CA PRO A 368 -12.74 -27.41 -5.79
C PRO A 368 -13.26 -26.40 -4.75
N GLY A 369 -13.22 -26.79 -3.47
CA GLY A 369 -13.63 -25.95 -2.34
C GLY A 369 -12.78 -24.69 -2.12
N HIS A 370 -11.57 -24.62 -2.70
CA HIS A 370 -10.72 -23.42 -2.59
C HIS A 370 -11.11 -22.30 -3.57
N PHE A 371 -11.96 -22.58 -4.56
CA PHE A 371 -12.47 -21.60 -5.53
C PHE A 371 -13.79 -20.94 -5.08
N THR A 372 -13.93 -20.71 -3.78
CA THR A 372 -15.12 -20.09 -3.15
C THR A 372 -15.00 -18.58 -2.99
N GLY A 373 -13.78 -18.02 -3.11
CA GLY A 373 -13.55 -16.58 -3.07
C GLY A 373 -14.31 -15.84 -4.17
N TRP A 374 -14.72 -14.61 -3.88
CA TRP A 374 -15.61 -13.83 -4.74
C TRP A 374 -15.17 -12.36 -4.92
N SER A 375 -13.95 -12.04 -4.48
CA SER A 375 -13.34 -10.72 -4.60
C SER A 375 -11.99 -10.81 -5.30
N LEU A 376 -11.47 -9.65 -5.73
CA LEU A 376 -10.22 -9.55 -6.48
C LEU A 376 -8.96 -9.80 -5.63
N GLY A 377 -9.03 -9.65 -4.30
CA GLY A 377 -7.98 -10.16 -3.40
C GLY A 377 -8.29 -11.50 -2.75
N ALA A 378 -9.27 -12.24 -3.27
CA ALA A 378 -9.33 -13.67 -2.98
C ALA A 378 -7.99 -14.30 -3.38
N ARG A 379 -7.42 -15.15 -2.51
CA ARG A 379 -6.09 -15.77 -2.72
C ARG A 379 -5.97 -16.53 -4.04
N PHE A 380 -7.10 -16.97 -4.59
CA PHE A 380 -7.19 -17.72 -5.84
C PHE A 380 -7.44 -16.84 -7.09
N TYR A 381 -7.68 -15.54 -6.95
CA TYR A 381 -7.75 -14.64 -8.11
C TYR A 381 -6.41 -14.57 -8.88
N PRO A 382 -5.26 -14.35 -8.22
CA PRO A 382 -3.94 -14.49 -8.85
C PRO A 382 -3.72 -15.86 -9.49
N VAL A 383 -4.30 -16.92 -8.92
CA VAL A 383 -4.21 -18.29 -9.47
C VAL A 383 -5.00 -18.41 -10.77
N LEU A 384 -6.17 -17.80 -10.89
CA LEU A 384 -6.92 -17.75 -12.15
C LEU A 384 -6.14 -16.96 -13.22
N TYR A 385 -5.49 -15.86 -12.84
CA TYR A 385 -4.63 -15.09 -13.73
C TYR A 385 -3.42 -15.92 -14.19
N MET A 386 -2.73 -16.57 -13.26
CA MET A 386 -1.63 -17.50 -13.54
C MET A 386 -2.07 -18.62 -14.48
N LEU A 387 -3.21 -19.26 -14.22
CA LEU A 387 -3.77 -20.29 -15.08
C LEU A 387 -3.98 -19.78 -16.51
N THR A 388 -4.56 -18.59 -16.65
CA THR A 388 -4.79 -17.96 -17.96
C THR A 388 -3.49 -17.75 -18.72
N ARG A 389 -2.43 -17.29 -18.03
CA ARG A 389 -1.11 -17.04 -18.61
C ARG A 389 -0.35 -18.33 -18.94
N MET A 390 -0.26 -19.26 -17.99
CA MET A 390 0.49 -20.51 -18.14
C MET A 390 -0.22 -21.53 -19.05
N GLY A 391 -1.55 -21.57 -19.01
CA GLY A 391 -2.37 -22.52 -19.75
C GLY A 391 -2.64 -22.14 -21.21
N GLU A 392 -2.09 -21.01 -21.68
CA GLU A 392 -2.37 -20.43 -22.99
C GLU A 392 -3.87 -20.30 -23.29
N ALA A 393 -4.64 -19.87 -22.29
CA ALA A 393 -6.07 -19.58 -22.42
C ALA A 393 -6.31 -18.63 -23.59
N ARG A 394 -7.36 -18.89 -24.38
CA ARG A 394 -7.65 -18.14 -25.60
C ARG A 394 -8.73 -17.11 -25.36
N ASP A 395 -8.54 -15.94 -25.96
CA ASP A 395 -9.55 -14.90 -26.04
C ASP A 395 -10.73 -15.40 -26.88
N TRP A 396 -11.96 -15.15 -26.41
CA TRP A 396 -13.15 -15.69 -27.04
C TRP A 396 -13.57 -14.97 -28.32
N GLY A 397 -13.12 -13.73 -28.54
CA GLY A 397 -13.44 -12.95 -29.73
C GLY A 397 -12.42 -13.13 -30.85
N THR A 398 -11.14 -13.31 -30.49
CA THR A 398 -10.04 -13.45 -31.47
C THR A 398 -9.54 -14.88 -31.63
N GLY A 399 -9.78 -15.76 -30.65
CA GLY A 399 -9.22 -17.11 -30.59
C GLY A 399 -7.72 -17.16 -30.27
N LEU A 400 -7.07 -16.03 -30.04
CA LEU A 400 -5.65 -15.93 -29.79
C LEU A 400 -5.32 -16.17 -28.30
N PRO A 401 -4.15 -16.74 -27.96
CA PRO A 401 -3.71 -16.86 -26.57
C PRO A 401 -3.59 -15.51 -25.86
N LEU A 402 -4.05 -15.44 -24.62
CA LEU A 402 -4.06 -14.26 -23.73
C LEU A 402 -2.67 -14.01 -23.11
N LYS A 403 -1.67 -13.72 -23.95
CA LYS A 403 -0.26 -13.52 -23.55
C LYS A 403 0.00 -12.09 -23.03
N ALA A 404 1.13 -11.90 -22.34
CA ALA A 404 1.48 -10.63 -21.71
C ALA A 404 1.79 -9.49 -22.68
N ASN A 405 2.25 -9.83 -23.89
CA ASN A 405 2.76 -8.84 -24.84
C ASN A 405 1.72 -8.40 -25.89
N LEU A 406 0.42 -8.41 -25.56
CA LEU A 406 -0.60 -7.87 -26.47
C LEU A 406 -0.52 -6.34 -26.47
N LEU A 407 -0.36 -5.75 -27.66
CA LEU A 407 -0.16 -4.30 -27.85
C LEU A 407 -1.48 -3.58 -28.15
N GLY A 408 -1.75 -2.48 -27.42
CA GLY A 408 -2.90 -1.61 -27.64
C GLY A 408 -3.86 -1.54 -26.43
N GLN A 409 -4.55 -0.41 -26.25
CA GLN A 409 -5.48 -0.20 -25.12
C GLN A 409 -6.63 -1.22 -25.11
N GLY A 410 -7.09 -1.67 -26.29
CA GLY A 410 -8.16 -2.69 -26.44
C GLY A 410 -7.72 -4.12 -26.14
N SER A 411 -6.41 -4.39 -26.03
CA SER A 411 -5.86 -5.71 -25.73
C SER A 411 -5.48 -5.92 -24.27
N LYS A 412 -5.76 -4.94 -23.41
CA LYS A 412 -5.66 -5.10 -21.96
C LYS A 412 -6.62 -6.19 -21.49
N LEU A 413 -6.17 -7.00 -20.54
CA LEU A 413 -7.01 -8.02 -19.92
C LEU A 413 -8.01 -7.36 -18.97
N GLU A 414 -9.28 -7.73 -19.13
CA GLU A 414 -10.37 -7.37 -18.25
C GLU A 414 -11.02 -8.65 -17.69
N VAL A 415 -11.52 -8.55 -16.47
CA VAL A 415 -12.33 -9.61 -15.86
C VAL A 415 -13.71 -9.57 -16.49
N HIS A 416 -14.14 -10.70 -17.04
CA HIS A 416 -15.48 -10.89 -17.59
C HIS A 416 -16.30 -11.80 -16.68
N HIS A 417 -17.48 -11.33 -16.29
CA HIS A 417 -18.50 -12.14 -15.63
C HIS A 417 -19.20 -13.00 -16.68
N ILE A 418 -18.90 -14.29 -16.66
CA ILE A 418 -19.42 -15.27 -17.64
C ILE A 418 -20.94 -15.21 -17.69
N PHE A 419 -21.57 -15.35 -16.52
CA PHE A 419 -22.95 -14.98 -16.34
C PHE A 419 -23.00 -13.52 -15.90
N PRO A 420 -23.63 -12.64 -16.70
CA PRO A 420 -23.60 -11.20 -16.47
C PRO A 420 -24.35 -10.80 -15.19
N LYS A 421 -23.73 -9.93 -14.39
CA LYS A 421 -24.30 -9.42 -13.11
C LYS A 421 -25.73 -8.90 -13.28
N ALA A 422 -25.98 -8.13 -14.34
CA ALA A 422 -27.27 -7.51 -14.61
C ALA A 422 -28.41 -8.54 -14.71
N LYS A 423 -28.14 -9.75 -15.22
CA LYS A 423 -29.14 -10.82 -15.34
C LYS A 423 -29.28 -11.63 -14.06
N LEU A 424 -28.22 -11.74 -13.26
CA LEU A 424 -28.22 -12.49 -12.00
C LEU A 424 -28.84 -11.71 -10.83
N TYR A 425 -28.76 -10.38 -10.85
CA TYR A 425 -29.37 -9.50 -9.84
C TYR A 425 -30.81 -9.06 -10.17
N ASP A 426 -31.38 -9.51 -11.29
CA ASP A 426 -32.72 -9.15 -11.73
C ASP A 426 -33.78 -9.62 -10.72
N LYS A 427 -34.40 -8.65 -10.03
CA LYS A 427 -35.36 -8.88 -8.94
C LYS A 427 -36.71 -9.41 -9.43
N ASP A 428 -37.01 -9.28 -10.72
CA ASP A 428 -38.27 -9.70 -11.33
C ASP A 428 -38.24 -11.17 -11.78
N LYS A 429 -37.08 -11.83 -11.68
CA LYS A 429 -36.91 -13.25 -12.00
C LYS A 429 -37.05 -14.15 -10.77
N LYS A 430 -37.37 -15.42 -11.04
CA LYS A 430 -37.64 -16.46 -10.02
C LYS A 430 -36.42 -16.80 -9.14
N TRP A 431 -35.21 -16.49 -9.60
CA TRP A 431 -33.95 -16.91 -8.99
C TRP A 431 -33.34 -15.78 -8.17
N ARG A 432 -32.95 -16.05 -6.92
CA ARG A 432 -32.31 -15.07 -6.03
C ARG A 432 -30.92 -15.56 -5.65
N TYR A 433 -29.90 -15.08 -6.37
CA TYR A 433 -28.50 -15.39 -6.10
C TYR A 433 -27.87 -14.37 -5.13
N LYS A 434 -26.95 -14.85 -4.29
CA LYS A 434 -26.22 -14.00 -3.33
C LYS A 434 -25.09 -13.25 -4.05
N LYS A 435 -24.71 -12.08 -3.50
CA LYS A 435 -23.55 -11.27 -3.96
C LYS A 435 -22.28 -12.11 -4.13
N SER A 436 -22.01 -13.00 -3.16
CA SER A 436 -20.87 -13.92 -3.18
C SER A 436 -20.94 -15.02 -4.24
N GLU A 437 -22.14 -15.40 -4.69
CA GLU A 437 -22.32 -16.37 -5.78
C GLU A 437 -22.12 -15.70 -7.14
N VAL A 438 -22.71 -14.52 -7.33
CA VAL A 438 -22.60 -13.73 -8.58
C VAL A 438 -21.16 -13.32 -8.85
N ASN A 439 -20.44 -12.92 -7.81
CA ASN A 439 -19.04 -12.51 -7.90
C ASN A 439 -18.06 -13.67 -7.62
N ALA A 440 -18.53 -14.93 -7.55
CA ALA A 440 -17.65 -16.07 -7.33
C ALA A 440 -16.55 -16.12 -8.41
N LEU A 441 -15.32 -16.47 -8.01
CA LEU A 441 -14.20 -16.62 -8.94
C LEU A 441 -14.51 -17.61 -10.08
N ALA A 442 -15.32 -18.63 -9.80
CA ALA A 442 -15.81 -19.58 -10.80
C ALA A 442 -16.78 -18.97 -11.83
N ASN A 443 -17.24 -17.73 -11.67
CA ASN A 443 -17.98 -16.95 -12.66
C ASN A 443 -17.06 -15.99 -13.47
N PHE A 444 -15.76 -15.95 -13.20
CA PHE A 444 -14.84 -15.01 -13.85
C PHE A 444 -14.00 -15.69 -14.92
N CYS A 445 -13.77 -15.00 -16.03
CA CYS A 445 -12.72 -15.33 -16.97
C CYS A 445 -11.98 -14.05 -17.39
N LEU A 446 -10.84 -14.20 -18.06
CA LEU A 446 -10.07 -13.05 -18.55
C LEU A 446 -10.24 -12.97 -20.05
N LEU A 447 -10.56 -11.77 -20.54
CA LEU A 447 -10.74 -11.47 -21.95
C LEU A 447 -10.03 -10.17 -22.29
N THR A 448 -9.75 -9.95 -23.57
CA THR A 448 -9.38 -8.60 -24.03
C THR A 448 -10.57 -7.64 -23.85
N LYS A 449 -10.28 -6.38 -23.56
CA LYS A 449 -11.29 -5.32 -23.43
C LYS A 449 -12.28 -5.28 -24.60
N ASP A 450 -11.79 -5.38 -25.84
CA ASP A 450 -12.65 -5.35 -27.02
C ASP A 450 -13.63 -6.54 -27.05
N THR A 451 -13.15 -7.75 -26.73
CA THR A 451 -14.00 -8.94 -26.64
C THR A 451 -15.01 -8.82 -25.49
N ASN A 452 -14.59 -8.32 -24.33
CA ASN A 452 -15.46 -8.10 -23.18
C ASN A 452 -16.64 -7.16 -23.53
N LEU A 453 -16.34 -6.05 -24.20
CA LEU A 453 -17.35 -5.09 -24.68
C LEU A 453 -18.29 -5.68 -25.72
N GLN A 454 -17.80 -6.53 -26.62
CA GLN A 454 -18.62 -7.18 -27.66
C GLN A 454 -19.61 -8.20 -27.08
N ILE A 455 -19.22 -8.94 -26.04
CA ILE A 455 -20.11 -9.91 -25.38
C ILE A 455 -21.18 -9.18 -24.56
N SER A 456 -20.80 -8.10 -23.87
CA SER A 456 -21.73 -7.27 -23.08
C SER A 456 -22.51 -8.09 -22.03
N ASP A 457 -23.82 -7.90 -21.91
CA ASP A 457 -24.69 -8.57 -20.93
C ASP A 457 -25.42 -9.81 -21.47
N ARG A 458 -24.90 -10.43 -22.54
CA ARG A 458 -25.46 -11.64 -23.15
C ARG A 458 -25.32 -12.86 -22.23
N LEU A 459 -26.25 -13.80 -22.32
CA LEU A 459 -26.21 -15.04 -21.54
C LEU A 459 -25.32 -16.10 -22.20
N PRO A 460 -24.59 -16.92 -21.42
CA PRO A 460 -23.72 -17.97 -21.97
C PRO A 460 -24.40 -18.89 -22.98
N GLU A 461 -25.67 -19.27 -22.75
CA GLU A 461 -26.44 -20.09 -23.70
C GLU A 461 -26.57 -19.47 -25.10
N GLU A 462 -26.47 -18.14 -25.22
CA GLU A 462 -26.54 -17.43 -26.49
C GLU A 462 -25.17 -17.34 -27.17
N TYR A 463 -24.15 -16.93 -26.43
CA TYR A 463 -22.86 -16.53 -27.03
C TYR A 463 -21.81 -17.65 -27.01
N PHE A 464 -21.90 -18.66 -26.12
CA PHE A 464 -20.99 -19.81 -26.13
C PHE A 464 -21.05 -20.64 -27.42
N PRO A 465 -22.22 -20.99 -27.97
CA PRO A 465 -22.28 -21.71 -29.26
C PRO A 465 -21.62 -20.93 -30.40
N GLU A 466 -21.73 -19.60 -30.39
CA GLU A 466 -21.10 -18.73 -31.40
C GLU A 466 -19.58 -18.73 -31.27
N ILE A 467 -19.06 -18.61 -30.04
CA ILE A 467 -17.62 -18.68 -29.76
C ILE A 467 -17.07 -20.03 -30.20
N GLU A 468 -17.68 -21.13 -29.77
CA GLU A 468 -17.16 -22.46 -30.04
C GLU A 468 -17.21 -22.79 -31.55
N LYS A 469 -18.19 -22.25 -32.27
CA LYS A 469 -18.26 -22.35 -33.74
C LYS A 469 -17.16 -21.54 -34.43
N LYS A 470 -16.86 -20.32 -33.95
CA LYS A 470 -15.83 -19.44 -34.55
C LYS A 470 -14.42 -19.87 -34.17
N HIS A 471 -14.23 -20.28 -32.92
CA HIS A 471 -12.95 -20.59 -32.29
C HIS A 471 -13.06 -21.89 -31.48
N PRO A 472 -13.09 -23.07 -32.13
CA PRO A 472 -13.17 -24.36 -31.44
C PRO A 472 -12.09 -24.52 -30.35
N GLY A 473 -12.50 -24.95 -29.16
CA GLY A 473 -11.65 -25.12 -27.99
C GLY A 473 -11.37 -23.84 -27.19
N ALA A 474 -11.88 -22.67 -27.59
CA ALA A 474 -11.67 -21.43 -26.85
C ALA A 474 -12.34 -21.47 -25.46
N LEU A 475 -13.57 -22.01 -25.37
CA LEU A 475 -14.25 -22.19 -24.08
C LEU A 475 -13.52 -23.19 -23.19
N ALA A 476 -13.12 -24.34 -23.74
CA ALA A 476 -12.36 -25.36 -23.01
C ALA A 476 -11.01 -24.83 -22.48
N SER A 477 -10.35 -23.93 -23.24
CA SER A 477 -9.10 -23.30 -22.82
C SER A 477 -9.23 -22.39 -21.58
N GLN A 478 -10.46 -22.00 -21.23
CA GLN A 478 -10.80 -21.20 -20.05
C GLN A 478 -11.59 -22.00 -19.00
N TRP A 479 -11.50 -23.33 -19.06
CA TRP A 479 -12.11 -24.29 -18.14
C TRP A 479 -13.62 -24.15 -18.02
N ILE A 480 -14.29 -23.84 -19.13
CA ILE A 480 -15.75 -23.80 -19.21
C ILE A 480 -16.30 -25.23 -19.27
N PRO A 481 -17.26 -25.60 -18.42
CA PRO A 481 -18.00 -26.86 -18.56
C PRO A 481 -18.70 -26.93 -19.92
N MET A 482 -18.44 -27.98 -20.70
CA MET A 482 -18.91 -28.11 -22.08
C MET A 482 -20.32 -28.71 -22.22
N ASP A 483 -21.03 -28.94 -21.10
CA ASP A 483 -22.42 -29.37 -21.10
C ASP A 483 -23.35 -28.15 -21.33
N PRO A 484 -24.08 -28.08 -22.46
CA PRO A 484 -24.93 -26.93 -22.77
C PRO A 484 -26.06 -26.68 -21.76
N GLU A 485 -26.49 -27.70 -21.01
CA GLU A 485 -27.48 -27.49 -19.95
C GLU A 485 -26.93 -26.59 -18.84
N LEU A 486 -25.61 -26.62 -18.57
CA LEU A 486 -24.97 -25.75 -17.58
C LEU A 486 -24.83 -24.30 -18.05
N TRP A 487 -25.08 -23.98 -19.33
CA TRP A 487 -24.98 -22.61 -19.85
C TRP A 487 -26.24 -21.78 -19.61
N LYS A 488 -27.33 -22.45 -19.21
CA LYS A 488 -28.61 -21.82 -18.89
C LYS A 488 -28.56 -21.17 -17.52
N ILE A 489 -29.17 -19.99 -17.39
CA ILE A 489 -29.14 -19.21 -16.15
C ILE A 489 -29.76 -19.97 -14.96
N GLU A 490 -30.75 -20.84 -15.19
CA GLU A 490 -31.37 -21.67 -14.16
C GLU A 490 -30.37 -22.62 -13.49
N ASN A 491 -29.32 -23.01 -14.22
CA ASN A 491 -28.29 -23.94 -13.79
C ASN A 491 -27.01 -23.23 -13.31
N PHE A 492 -27.06 -21.92 -13.06
CA PHE A 492 -25.91 -21.11 -12.66
C PHE A 492 -25.09 -21.72 -11.50
N LEU A 493 -25.73 -22.16 -10.41
CA LEU A 493 -25.00 -22.75 -9.28
C LEU A 493 -24.33 -24.08 -9.66
N ALA A 494 -24.98 -24.89 -10.50
CA ALA A 494 -24.40 -26.14 -11.00
C ALA A 494 -23.21 -25.87 -11.94
N PHE A 495 -23.29 -24.81 -12.74
CA PHE A 495 -22.17 -24.33 -13.55
C PHE A 495 -20.96 -23.96 -12.70
N LEU A 496 -21.17 -23.18 -11.62
CA LEU A 496 -20.08 -22.82 -10.71
C LEU A 496 -19.40 -24.07 -10.14
N GLU A 497 -20.17 -25.03 -9.63
CA GLU A 497 -19.63 -26.27 -9.06
C GLU A 497 -18.88 -27.13 -10.09
N ALA A 498 -19.39 -27.22 -11.32
CA ALA A 498 -18.69 -27.92 -12.40
C ALA A 498 -17.37 -27.22 -12.77
N ARG A 499 -17.38 -25.88 -12.86
CA ARG A 499 -16.21 -25.08 -13.20
C ARG A 499 -15.13 -25.11 -12.12
N LYS A 500 -15.51 -25.06 -10.82
CA LYS A 500 -14.57 -25.22 -9.70
C LYS A 500 -13.75 -26.52 -9.81
N LYS A 501 -14.38 -27.62 -10.22
CA LYS A 501 -13.70 -28.91 -10.43
C LYS A 501 -12.67 -28.84 -11.56
N LEU A 502 -13.01 -28.18 -12.67
CA LEU A 502 -12.10 -27.98 -13.81
C LEU A 502 -10.92 -27.08 -13.43
N LEU A 503 -11.18 -25.97 -12.73
CA LEU A 503 -10.14 -25.06 -12.24
C LEU A 503 -9.19 -25.74 -11.25
N ALA A 504 -9.72 -26.46 -10.26
CA ALA A 504 -8.89 -27.20 -9.31
C ALA A 504 -8.02 -28.26 -10.01
N LYS A 505 -8.57 -28.99 -10.98
CA LYS A 505 -7.79 -29.92 -11.80
C LYS A 505 -6.66 -29.19 -12.53
N ALA A 506 -6.97 -28.07 -13.19
CA ALA A 506 -6.00 -27.28 -13.94
C ALA A 506 -4.86 -26.75 -13.08
N VAL A 507 -5.15 -26.23 -11.87
CA VAL A 507 -4.09 -25.76 -10.96
C VAL A 507 -3.17 -26.90 -10.58
N ASN A 508 -3.72 -28.06 -10.19
CA ASN A 508 -2.89 -29.20 -9.82
C ASN A 508 -2.05 -29.71 -11.00
N GLU A 509 -2.54 -29.64 -12.24
CA GLU A 509 -1.74 -29.96 -13.44
C GLU A 509 -0.54 -29.00 -13.58
N ARG A 510 -0.76 -27.68 -13.43
CA ARG A 510 0.34 -26.70 -13.45
C ARG A 510 1.32 -26.86 -12.29
N LEU A 511 0.83 -27.18 -11.10
CA LEU A 511 1.68 -27.46 -9.94
C LEU A 511 2.52 -28.72 -10.15
N LYS A 512 1.98 -29.77 -10.79
CA LYS A 512 2.72 -30.99 -11.16
C LYS A 512 3.82 -30.70 -12.19
N GLU A 513 3.54 -29.84 -13.17
CA GLU A 513 4.55 -29.38 -14.13
C GLU A 513 5.71 -28.67 -13.44
N LEU A 514 5.43 -27.81 -12.44
CA LEU A 514 6.47 -27.13 -11.67
C LEU A 514 7.31 -28.08 -10.80
N LEU A 515 6.75 -29.21 -10.40
CA LEU A 515 7.46 -30.24 -9.64
C LEU A 515 8.23 -31.21 -10.53
N HIS A 516 8.17 -31.08 -11.85
CA HIS A 516 8.84 -31.98 -12.82
C HIS A 516 8.56 -33.47 -12.55
N GLY A 517 7.36 -33.79 -12.06
CA GLY A 517 6.94 -35.16 -11.73
C GLY A 517 7.22 -35.62 -10.29
N ASP A 518 7.83 -34.82 -9.41
CA ASP A 518 7.95 -35.10 -7.97
C ASP A 518 6.60 -34.89 -7.26
N THR A 519 5.62 -35.77 -7.52
CA THR A 519 4.21 -35.57 -7.10
C THR A 519 3.93 -35.86 -5.62
N ARG A 520 4.91 -36.31 -4.83
CA ARG A 520 4.73 -36.65 -3.40
C ARG A 520 4.07 -35.52 -2.60
N TRP A 521 4.42 -34.27 -2.93
CA TRP A 521 3.89 -33.08 -2.27
C TRP A 521 2.38 -32.90 -2.45
N ILE A 522 1.83 -33.34 -3.59
CA ILE A 522 0.42 -33.15 -3.96
C ILE A 522 -0.40 -34.45 -3.78
N GLU A 523 0.24 -35.61 -3.81
CA GLU A 523 -0.43 -36.93 -3.77
C GLU A 523 -0.46 -37.57 -2.37
N GLU A 524 0.52 -37.30 -1.51
CA GLU A 524 0.57 -37.87 -0.15
C GLU A 524 -0.30 -37.11 0.88
N THR A 525 -0.88 -35.98 0.48
CA THR A 525 -1.66 -35.16 1.40
C THR A 525 -3.08 -35.71 1.54
N ARG A 526 -3.42 -36.18 2.75
CA ARG A 526 -4.76 -36.65 3.11
C ARG A 526 -5.80 -35.60 2.73
N VAL A 527 -6.89 -36.07 2.11
CA VAL A 527 -8.11 -35.31 1.91
C VAL A 527 -8.68 -34.98 3.29
N ILE A 528 -8.33 -33.81 3.83
CA ILE A 528 -9.12 -33.20 4.88
C ILE A 528 -10.22 -32.50 4.13
N THR A 529 -11.42 -33.08 4.10
CA THR A 529 -12.59 -32.39 3.57
C THR A 529 -12.72 -31.08 4.36
N PRO A 530 -12.40 -29.91 3.79
CA PRO A 530 -12.59 -28.68 4.51
C PRO A 530 -14.10 -28.53 4.68
N THR A 531 -14.55 -28.23 5.88
CA THR A 531 -15.85 -27.57 6.01
C THR A 531 -15.74 -26.32 5.12
N PRO A 532 -16.66 -26.08 4.17
CA PRO A 532 -16.59 -24.87 3.35
C PRO A 532 -16.79 -23.68 4.28
N GLU A 533 -15.70 -23.14 4.80
CA GLU A 533 -15.69 -21.84 5.44
C GLU A 533 -15.88 -20.84 4.31
N THR A 534 -17.10 -20.29 4.22
CA THR A 534 -17.38 -19.18 3.32
C THR A 534 -16.52 -18.01 3.74
N VAL A 535 -15.51 -17.69 2.94
CA VAL A 535 -14.75 -16.45 3.07
C VAL A 535 -15.72 -15.28 2.94
N LEU A 536 -15.80 -14.48 4.00
CA LEU A 536 -16.66 -13.30 4.07
C LEU A 536 -15.85 -12.07 3.62
N GLY A 537 -16.50 -11.08 2.99
CA GLY A 537 -15.83 -9.84 2.60
C GLY A 537 -15.21 -9.79 1.20
N GLY A 538 -15.05 -8.57 0.67
CA GLY A 538 -14.10 -8.22 -0.38
C GLY A 538 -14.72 -7.46 -1.56
N ILE A 539 -13.86 -6.74 -2.29
CA ILE A 539 -14.27 -5.88 -3.41
C ILE A 539 -15.07 -6.67 -4.45
N SER A 540 -16.27 -6.20 -4.75
CA SER A 540 -17.30 -6.96 -5.44
C SER A 540 -17.73 -6.37 -6.79
N SER A 541 -17.30 -5.14 -7.09
CA SER A 541 -17.57 -4.47 -8.35
C SER A 541 -16.40 -3.60 -8.80
N GLU A 542 -16.37 -3.28 -10.09
CA GLU A 542 -15.34 -2.40 -10.65
C GLU A 542 -15.56 -0.96 -10.17
N GLU A 543 -16.81 -0.55 -9.95
CA GLU A 543 -17.13 0.75 -9.38
C GLU A 543 -16.62 0.85 -7.93
N GLU A 544 -16.86 -0.19 -7.12
CA GLU A 544 -16.34 -0.29 -5.75
C GLU A 544 -14.81 -0.27 -5.73
N GLU A 545 -14.17 -0.98 -6.67
CA GLU A 545 -12.73 -0.95 -6.85
C GLU A 545 -12.23 0.46 -7.19
N GLN A 546 -12.84 1.13 -8.17
CA GLN A 546 -12.49 2.49 -8.56
C GLN A 546 -12.69 3.49 -7.42
N GLU A 547 -13.71 3.31 -6.60
CA GLU A 547 -13.94 4.12 -5.39
C GLU A 547 -12.83 3.93 -4.36
N LEU A 548 -12.38 2.70 -4.13
CA LEU A 548 -11.30 2.37 -3.20
C LEU A 548 -9.92 2.79 -3.74
N GLU A 549 -9.69 2.68 -5.05
CA GLU A 549 -8.51 3.21 -5.72
C GLU A 549 -8.46 4.74 -5.65
N ALA A 550 -9.59 5.40 -5.92
CA ALA A 550 -9.71 6.85 -5.76
C ALA A 550 -9.53 7.28 -4.30
N LEU A 551 -9.96 6.45 -3.34
CA LEU A 551 -9.68 6.68 -1.94
C LEU A 551 -8.19 6.53 -1.62
N ASN A 552 -7.52 5.50 -2.14
CA ASN A 552 -6.07 5.34 -1.99
C ASN A 552 -5.29 6.52 -2.61
N ALA A 553 -5.70 6.98 -3.80
CA ALA A 553 -5.14 8.18 -4.41
C ALA A 553 -5.39 9.41 -3.53
N TRP A 554 -6.59 9.56 -2.96
CA TRP A 554 -6.91 10.63 -2.02
C TRP A 554 -6.05 10.56 -0.75
N MET A 555 -5.78 9.36 -0.22
CA MET A 555 -4.88 9.16 0.93
C MET A 555 -3.45 9.63 0.61
N GLU A 556 -2.93 9.30 -0.57
CA GLU A 556 -1.64 9.82 -1.03
C GLU A 556 -1.66 11.35 -1.20
N GLU A 557 -2.74 11.90 -1.73
CA GLU A 557 -2.94 13.36 -1.80
C GLU A 557 -2.94 13.99 -0.40
N GLN A 558 -3.40 13.28 0.63
CA GLN A 558 -3.29 13.71 2.03
C GLN A 558 -1.89 13.47 2.65
N GLY A 559 -0.96 12.85 1.92
CA GLY A 559 0.37 12.49 2.42
C GLY A 559 0.38 11.27 3.33
N LEU A 560 -0.66 10.44 3.27
CA LEU A 560 -0.80 9.21 4.04
C LEU A 560 -0.50 7.97 3.17
N PRO A 561 -0.05 6.85 3.77
CA PRO A 561 0.23 5.64 3.01
C PRO A 561 -1.05 5.05 2.39
N LYS A 562 -0.92 4.41 1.23
CA LYS A 562 -2.00 3.58 0.65
C LYS A 562 -2.36 2.44 1.58
N GLY A 563 -3.65 2.12 1.62
CA GLY A 563 -4.14 0.88 2.22
C GLY A 563 -3.93 -0.28 1.26
N ILE A 564 -3.90 -1.47 1.82
CA ILE A 564 -3.82 -2.72 1.07
C ILE A 564 -5.23 -3.03 0.56
N LEU A 565 -5.41 -2.98 -0.76
CA LEU A 565 -6.67 -3.35 -1.41
C LEU A 565 -6.91 -4.85 -1.24
N SER A 566 -8.17 -5.20 -0.99
CA SER A 566 -8.61 -6.57 -0.79
C SER A 566 -7.71 -7.33 0.21
N TYR A 567 -7.53 -6.73 1.38
CA TYR A 567 -6.66 -7.24 2.43
C TYR A 567 -7.16 -8.58 2.96
N ASP A 568 -6.31 -9.59 2.84
CA ASP A 568 -6.54 -10.94 3.35
C ASP A 568 -6.39 -11.00 4.88
N PHE A 569 -7.52 -11.02 5.59
CA PHE A 569 -7.53 -11.22 7.03
C PHE A 569 -7.60 -12.72 7.37
N ALA A 570 -6.48 -13.24 7.87
CA ALA A 570 -6.30 -14.65 8.17
C ALA A 570 -6.05 -14.92 9.64
N ASP A 571 -6.32 -16.15 10.07
CA ASP A 571 -5.86 -16.65 11.35
C ASP A 571 -4.32 -16.61 11.42
N PRO A 572 -3.71 -15.92 12.39
CA PRO A 572 -2.26 -15.79 12.45
C PRO A 572 -1.50 -17.07 12.79
N GLU A 573 -2.17 -18.12 13.30
CA GLU A 573 -1.53 -19.39 13.64
C GLU A 573 -1.66 -20.39 12.49
N THR A 574 -2.87 -20.51 11.94
CA THR A 574 -3.23 -21.53 10.94
C THR A 574 -3.19 -21.03 9.50
N GLY A 575 -3.16 -19.71 9.28
CA GLY A 575 -3.21 -19.09 7.95
C GLY A 575 -4.56 -19.17 7.25
N ILE A 576 -5.57 -19.77 7.88
CA ILE A 576 -6.91 -19.91 7.29
C ILE A 576 -7.51 -18.52 7.11
N GLN A 577 -7.94 -18.20 5.89
CA GLN A 577 -8.57 -16.93 5.56
C GLN A 577 -9.92 -16.82 6.29
N LYS A 578 -10.07 -15.81 7.17
CA LYS A 578 -11.33 -15.55 7.89
C LYS A 578 -12.21 -14.57 7.14
N ALA A 579 -11.61 -13.53 6.56
CA ALA A 579 -12.32 -12.53 5.78
C ALA A 579 -11.39 -11.82 4.79
N VAL A 580 -11.96 -11.12 3.81
CA VAL A 580 -11.24 -10.15 2.96
C VAL A 580 -11.81 -8.77 3.26
N PHE A 581 -10.96 -7.83 3.66
CA PHE A 581 -11.37 -6.44 3.87
C PHE A 581 -11.11 -5.64 2.60
N ASP A 582 -12.02 -4.75 2.21
CA ASP A 582 -11.94 -4.09 0.90
C ASP A 582 -10.71 -3.20 0.78
N LEU A 583 -10.39 -2.49 1.85
CA LEU A 583 -9.16 -1.73 1.98
C LEU A 583 -8.73 -1.71 3.44
N ALA A 584 -7.49 -2.06 3.75
CA ALA A 584 -7.03 -2.08 5.13
C ALA A 584 -5.63 -1.52 5.33
N TRP A 585 -5.43 -0.91 6.49
CA TRP A 585 -4.13 -0.57 7.08
C TRP A 585 -3.93 -1.45 8.31
N PRO A 586 -3.37 -2.67 8.17
CA PRO A 586 -3.26 -3.63 9.27
C PRO A 586 -2.36 -3.15 10.41
N ASN A 587 -1.45 -2.23 10.13
CA ASN A 587 -0.58 -1.61 11.13
C ASN A 587 -1.07 -0.21 11.56
N GLY A 588 -2.24 0.21 11.08
CA GLY A 588 -2.76 1.57 11.18
C GLY A 588 -2.35 2.46 10.01
N ILE A 589 -3.17 3.48 9.73
CA ILE A 589 -2.89 4.52 8.72
C ILE A 589 -1.58 5.25 9.02
N GLN A 590 -1.33 5.49 10.31
CA GLN A 590 -0.03 5.87 10.84
C GLN A 590 0.48 4.68 11.61
N GLU A 591 1.47 3.97 11.06
CA GLU A 591 1.94 2.72 11.63
C GLU A 591 2.33 2.90 13.11
N GLU A 592 1.83 1.99 13.97
CA GLU A 592 2.03 1.99 15.43
C GLU A 592 1.38 3.14 16.23
N LEU A 593 0.48 3.93 15.61
CA LEU A 593 -0.06 5.17 16.18
C LEU A 593 -1.56 5.33 16.05
N SER A 594 -2.07 4.96 14.89
CA SER A 594 -3.48 4.65 14.74
C SER A 594 -3.66 3.16 14.97
N GLU A 595 -4.78 2.79 15.56
CA GLU A 595 -5.25 1.41 15.52
C GLU A 595 -5.35 0.91 14.06
N PRO A 596 -5.24 -0.41 13.82
CA PRO A 596 -5.50 -0.98 12.50
C PRO A 596 -6.84 -0.48 11.95
N VAL A 597 -6.90 -0.17 10.66
CA VAL A 597 -8.12 0.39 10.03
C VAL A 597 -8.56 -0.49 8.88
N ALA A 598 -9.85 -0.78 8.81
CA ALA A 598 -10.47 -1.53 7.72
C ALA A 598 -11.66 -0.75 7.16
N ILE A 599 -11.74 -0.66 5.84
CA ILE A 599 -12.90 -0.16 5.10
C ILE A 599 -13.61 -1.36 4.52
N LEU A 600 -14.91 -1.44 4.80
CA LEU A 600 -15.80 -2.57 4.54
C LEU A 600 -17.07 -2.04 3.85
N LEU A 601 -16.95 -1.70 2.56
CA LEU A 601 -18.02 -1.12 1.76
C LEU A 601 -19.03 -2.20 1.37
N ASN A 602 -20.32 -1.98 1.66
CA ASN A 602 -21.37 -2.93 1.29
C ASN A 602 -21.14 -4.37 1.77
N GLU A 603 -20.48 -4.51 2.93
CA GLU A 603 -20.16 -5.80 3.55
C GLU A 603 -21.17 -6.21 4.63
N PRO A 604 -21.40 -7.52 4.82
CA PRO A 604 -22.38 -8.00 5.78
C PRO A 604 -21.87 -7.85 7.22
N PRO A 605 -22.77 -7.78 8.22
CA PRO A 605 -22.41 -7.53 9.62
C PRO A 605 -21.36 -8.49 10.20
N GLU A 606 -21.30 -9.72 9.69
CA GLU A 606 -20.34 -10.73 10.11
C GLU A 606 -18.88 -10.32 9.79
N VAL A 607 -18.62 -9.68 8.64
CA VAL A 607 -17.27 -9.18 8.28
C VAL A 607 -16.85 -8.07 9.21
N ILE A 608 -17.76 -7.14 9.49
CA ILE A 608 -17.54 -6.00 10.39
C ILE A 608 -17.23 -6.50 11.81
N ALA A 609 -17.97 -7.53 12.27
CA ALA A 609 -17.73 -8.15 13.57
C ALA A 609 -16.35 -8.82 13.66
N LEU A 610 -15.94 -9.54 12.61
CA LEU A 610 -14.60 -10.15 12.54
C LEU A 610 -13.48 -9.11 12.58
N ALA A 611 -13.59 -8.06 11.77
CA ALA A 611 -12.63 -6.96 11.74
C ALA A 611 -12.55 -6.25 13.11
N SER A 612 -13.69 -5.99 13.75
CA SER A 612 -13.76 -5.37 15.07
C SER A 612 -13.13 -6.26 16.16
N GLN A 613 -13.39 -7.57 16.14
CA GLN A 613 -12.76 -8.54 17.05
C GLN A 613 -11.24 -8.61 16.88
N ALA A 614 -10.78 -8.43 15.64
CA ALA A 614 -9.37 -8.32 15.28
C ALA A 614 -8.76 -6.95 15.61
N ARG A 615 -9.50 -6.07 16.31
CA ARG A 615 -9.10 -4.72 16.71
C ARG A 615 -8.86 -3.76 15.54
N PHE A 616 -9.50 -4.02 14.40
CA PHE A 616 -9.60 -3.01 13.35
C PHE A 616 -10.71 -2.02 13.66
N ARG A 617 -10.40 -0.73 13.52
CA ARG A 617 -11.43 0.29 13.39
C ARG A 617 -12.08 0.16 12.02
N CYS A 618 -13.37 -0.14 12.03
CA CYS A 618 -14.12 -0.46 10.82
C CYS A 618 -14.89 0.75 10.31
N PHE A 619 -14.82 1.01 9.00
CA PHE A 619 -15.60 2.04 8.32
C PHE A 619 -16.43 1.40 7.21
N THR A 620 -17.73 1.72 7.17
CA THR A 620 -18.65 1.15 6.16
C THR A 620 -18.97 2.13 5.04
N SER A 621 -18.50 3.37 5.14
CA SER A 621 -18.57 4.36 4.06
C SER A 621 -17.25 5.11 3.90
N ILE A 622 -16.95 5.48 2.66
CA ILE A 622 -15.81 6.34 2.34
C ILE A 622 -15.95 7.72 3.01
N GLY A 623 -17.17 8.23 3.15
CA GLY A 623 -17.43 9.50 3.81
C GLY A 623 -16.99 9.49 5.27
N GLU A 624 -17.46 8.51 6.06
CA GLU A 624 -17.08 8.33 7.46
C GLU A 624 -15.59 8.09 7.64
N PHE A 625 -15.00 7.27 6.76
CA PHE A 625 -13.54 7.06 6.78
C PHE A 625 -12.80 8.36 6.50
N LYS A 626 -13.20 9.13 5.47
CA LYS A 626 -12.61 10.43 5.18
C LYS A 626 -12.79 11.40 6.35
N GLU A 627 -13.95 11.41 7.02
CA GLU A 627 -14.15 12.20 8.23
C GLU A 627 -13.23 11.75 9.37
N TYR A 628 -13.06 10.45 9.60
CA TYR A 628 -12.10 9.94 10.58
C TYR A 628 -10.67 10.35 10.24
N VAL A 629 -10.27 10.17 8.99
CA VAL A 629 -8.96 10.58 8.52
C VAL A 629 -8.80 12.06 8.78
N ARG A 630 -9.73 12.89 8.32
CA ARG A 630 -9.73 14.34 8.57
C ARG A 630 -9.65 14.65 10.07
N TYR A 631 -10.66 14.28 10.85
CA TYR A 631 -10.81 14.80 12.21
C TYR A 631 -9.96 14.09 13.26
N GLU A 632 -9.62 12.81 13.07
CA GLU A 632 -8.89 12.03 14.08
C GLU A 632 -7.45 11.69 13.66
N ILE A 633 -7.17 11.48 12.37
CA ILE A 633 -5.78 11.24 11.91
C ILE A 633 -5.07 12.55 11.56
N LEU A 634 -5.77 13.45 10.85
CA LEU A 634 -5.25 14.72 10.38
C LEU A 634 -5.55 15.87 11.36
N ALA A 635 -6.45 15.66 12.32
CA ALA A 635 -6.91 16.65 13.29
C ALA A 635 -7.49 17.94 12.66
N GLU A 636 -8.28 17.82 11.59
CA GLU A 636 -9.07 18.94 11.06
C GLU A 636 -10.11 19.41 12.10
N GLU A 637 -10.54 20.68 12.07
CA GLU A 637 -11.60 21.15 12.97
C GLU A 637 -12.97 20.84 12.34
N LYS A 638 -13.88 20.21 13.09
CA LYS A 638 -15.30 20.12 12.69
C LYS A 638 -15.86 21.54 12.61
N GLU A 639 -16.25 22.01 11.42
CA GLU A 639 -17.06 23.22 11.30
C GLU A 639 -18.30 23.03 12.20
N LYS A 640 -18.43 23.88 13.23
CA LYS A 640 -19.65 23.94 14.03
C LYS A 640 -20.77 24.36 13.09
N ILE A 641 -21.60 23.40 12.70
CA ILE A 641 -22.87 23.69 12.01
C ILE A 641 -23.66 24.60 12.95
N ALA A 642 -23.88 25.82 12.50
CA ALA A 642 -24.64 26.86 13.19
C ALA A 642 -26.13 26.54 13.23
#